data_AF-A0A7S0HYM7-F1
#
_entry.id   AF-A0A7S0HYM7-F1
#
_cell.length_a   1.000
_cell.length_b   1.000
_cell.length_c   1.000
_cell.angle_alpha   90.00
_cell.angle_beta   90.00
_cell.angle_gamma   90.00
#
_symmetry.space_group_name_H-M   'P 1'
#
loop_
_entity.id
_entity.type
_entity.pdbx_description
1 polymer ?
#
loop_
_entity_poly.entity_id
_entity_poly.type
_entity_poly.pdbx_seq_one_letter_code
_entity_poly.pdbx_strand_id
1 'polypeptide(L)'
;ARFSSVSTHFISQLASLTETLEATSSHFVRCINPNTIKAADTFAGGHVLHQLRCSGMMEALRLMHAGFPTRCPYDDLYGRYKDMMPRSIAALDSPSFCEILLMALGLNKEDYQLGITKIFFRAGKLAFLDELTGSEYKELAPDIANKVRVWLIKKRWRRHTIAVVAFLRLKRALNDLRLVRNLYNTAFFLNLMANRPMLSLKRAREIRRRNAAVRLQQNARMTLQLNRMHRTKWAVFMAQRFVRGHIVRKQHGGKLAEIRARRRVEEEARRKATELETKARASEEVERIKQMARSNTGANPSSQSMAKYASKSRPQKEAAASSAAASANAPGGGGLVIMPDQLEARFCKLEADNKALAEQVSQLKEQVGVLEKKLEERPESKGRSEPADAASRARARGSAVANLPTPAAGSSRARRQSTSVAGATKALSFLELLGITQQPTTAAAPAAAPATTSKRQPGQAAANNPAKMPLASDALPVLLSAVKAIEKHFAQANAAGSTKSVETLGSDQKNKEIAVLVRGQLCTALSRVLLHGFKSFKLIGRYHIWDFVQQSCDATHERRQASKQYSAAELTLTSAVVDVNSHEGMANNPNIKFRSFVCCGLNHGLLHEWVRVLTEDEETMNKFYEAWAFVRATEGALTQIMEALQPLGTYKYSLSLDYELTRWDLV
;
A
#
# COMPACT_ATOMS: atom_id res chain seq x y z
N ALA A 1 95.96 2.93 -10.05
CA ALA A 1 94.92 1.97 -9.60
C ALA A 1 93.86 2.76 -8.84
N ARG A 2 92.57 2.67 -9.21
CA ARG A 2 91.48 3.26 -8.41
C ARG A 2 91.42 2.49 -7.09
N PHE A 3 91.54 3.20 -5.96
CA PHE A 3 91.43 2.58 -4.63
C PHE A 3 90.01 2.07 -4.43
N SER A 4 89.85 0.75 -4.36
CA SER A 4 88.60 0.09 -4.01
C SER A 4 88.65 -0.23 -2.52
N SER A 5 87.67 0.25 -1.76
CA SER A 5 87.59 -0.04 -0.34
C SER A 5 87.05 -1.46 -0.12
N VAL A 6 87.39 -2.06 1.02
CA VAL A 6 86.82 -3.37 1.41
C VAL A 6 85.29 -3.32 1.39
N SER A 7 84.70 -2.20 1.80
CA SER A 7 83.25 -1.98 1.76
C SER A 7 82.70 -2.02 0.32
N THR A 8 83.41 -1.48 -0.66
CA THR A 8 82.95 -1.50 -2.07
C THR A 8 82.98 -2.92 -2.64
N HIS A 9 84.01 -3.71 -2.30
CA HIS A 9 84.04 -5.13 -2.66
C HIS A 9 82.92 -5.93 -1.98
N PHE A 10 82.69 -5.71 -0.68
CA PHE A 10 81.62 -6.40 0.04
C PHE A 10 80.24 -6.11 -0.54
N ILE A 11 79.93 -4.84 -0.85
CA ILE A 11 78.65 -4.44 -1.47
C ILE A 11 78.48 -5.12 -2.83
N SER A 12 79.53 -5.16 -3.66
CA SER A 12 79.48 -5.81 -4.97
C SER A 12 79.23 -7.31 -4.86
N GLN A 13 79.87 -7.98 -3.89
CA GLN A 13 79.66 -9.42 -3.65
C GLN A 13 78.26 -9.69 -3.10
N LEU A 14 77.77 -8.86 -2.16
CA LEU A 14 76.43 -8.98 -1.61
C LEU A 14 75.36 -8.81 -2.70
N ALA A 15 75.53 -7.84 -3.61
CA ALA A 15 74.61 -7.61 -4.72
C ALA A 15 74.55 -8.82 -5.66
N SER A 16 75.70 -9.40 -6.01
CA SER A 16 75.76 -10.62 -6.81
C SER A 16 75.09 -11.81 -6.11
N LEU A 17 75.30 -11.97 -4.81
CA LEU A 17 74.62 -13.00 -4.03
C LEU A 17 73.10 -12.80 -4.02
N THR A 18 72.62 -11.57 -3.79
CA THR A 18 71.17 -11.30 -3.79
C THR A 18 70.53 -11.62 -5.14
N GLU A 19 71.19 -11.29 -6.25
CA GLU A 19 70.71 -11.63 -7.60
C GLU A 19 70.57 -13.14 -7.79
N THR A 20 71.57 -13.92 -7.34
CA THR A 20 71.48 -15.39 -7.41
C THR A 20 70.38 -15.96 -6.53
N LEU A 21 70.14 -15.39 -5.35
CA LEU A 21 69.08 -15.84 -4.45
C LEU A 21 67.69 -15.51 -5.00
N GLU A 22 67.50 -14.34 -5.61
CA GLU A 22 66.24 -13.91 -6.23
C GLU A 22 65.87 -14.76 -7.45
N ALA A 23 66.86 -15.30 -8.18
CA ALA A 23 66.64 -16.20 -9.30
C ALA A 23 66.21 -17.63 -8.90
N THR A 24 66.24 -17.96 -7.60
CA THR A 24 65.97 -19.33 -7.10
C THR A 24 64.78 -19.39 -6.14
N SER A 25 64.25 -20.59 -5.93
CA SER A 25 63.25 -20.83 -4.88
C SER A 25 63.92 -20.90 -3.51
N SER A 26 63.78 -19.84 -2.71
CA SER A 26 64.37 -19.78 -1.37
C SER A 26 63.58 -20.59 -0.34
N HIS A 27 64.28 -21.42 0.42
CA HIS A 27 63.75 -22.14 1.58
C HIS A 27 64.50 -21.67 2.83
N PHE A 28 63.76 -21.32 3.89
CA PHE A 28 64.34 -20.76 5.11
C PHE A 28 64.28 -21.74 6.27
N VAL A 29 65.42 -22.04 6.87
CA VAL A 29 65.54 -22.74 8.16
C VAL A 29 66.05 -21.76 9.20
N ARG A 30 65.34 -21.62 10.32
CA ARG A 30 65.72 -20.73 11.42
C ARG A 30 66.16 -21.56 12.62
N CYS A 31 67.43 -21.42 13.01
CA CYS A 31 67.97 -22.05 14.20
C CYS A 31 67.69 -21.18 15.43
N ILE A 32 67.26 -21.80 16.52
CA ILE A 32 66.95 -21.12 17.79
C ILE A 32 67.81 -21.73 18.88
N ASN A 33 68.51 -20.89 19.65
CA ASN A 33 69.28 -21.37 20.80
C ASN A 33 68.36 -21.58 22.01
N PRO A 34 68.21 -22.80 22.57
CA PRO A 34 67.28 -23.05 23.66
C PRO A 34 67.73 -22.43 25.00
N ASN A 35 69.03 -22.22 25.23
CA ASN A 35 69.55 -21.62 26.47
C ASN A 35 70.93 -20.97 26.29
N THR A 36 71.26 -20.01 27.15
CA THR A 36 72.56 -19.32 27.15
C THR A 36 73.66 -20.09 27.87
N ILE A 37 73.29 -21.00 28.78
CA ILE A 37 74.22 -21.78 29.61
C ILE A 37 74.88 -22.96 28.87
N LYS A 38 74.49 -23.20 27.61
CA LYS A 38 74.98 -24.30 26.75
C LYS A 38 74.74 -25.70 27.34
N ALA A 39 73.67 -25.87 28.11
CA ALA A 39 73.26 -27.15 28.66
C ALA A 39 72.35 -27.91 27.68
N ALA A 40 72.53 -29.22 27.56
CA ALA A 40 71.61 -30.05 26.79
C ALA A 40 70.22 -30.07 27.44
N ASP A 41 69.17 -30.25 26.62
CA ASP A 41 67.77 -30.42 27.02
C ASP A 41 67.19 -29.36 27.98
N THR A 42 67.85 -28.20 28.07
CA THR A 42 67.44 -27.11 28.95
C THR A 42 66.79 -26.00 28.13
N PHE A 43 65.55 -25.62 28.47
CA PHE A 43 64.77 -24.63 27.71
C PHE A 43 64.52 -23.35 28.50
N ALA A 44 65.07 -22.23 28.03
CA ALA A 44 64.85 -20.92 28.61
C ALA A 44 63.80 -20.14 27.81
N GLY A 45 62.52 -20.26 28.19
CA GLY A 45 61.39 -19.71 27.44
C GLY A 45 61.48 -18.21 27.14
N GLY A 46 61.95 -17.40 28.09
CA GLY A 46 62.14 -15.96 27.88
C GLY A 46 63.20 -15.63 26.81
N HIS A 47 64.30 -16.39 26.79
CA HIS A 47 65.37 -16.24 25.80
C HIS A 47 64.92 -16.64 24.40
N VAL A 48 64.20 -17.76 24.30
CA VAL A 48 63.63 -18.24 23.03
C VAL A 48 62.57 -17.28 22.50
N LEU A 49 61.68 -16.78 23.36
CA LEU A 49 60.66 -15.81 22.96
C LEU A 49 61.29 -14.50 22.43
N HIS A 50 62.36 -14.03 23.07
CA HIS A 50 63.09 -12.86 22.59
C HIS A 50 63.69 -13.09 21.19
N GLN A 51 64.31 -14.26 20.96
CA GLN A 51 64.83 -14.64 19.63
C GLN A 51 63.73 -14.69 18.56
N LEU A 52 62.56 -15.27 18.88
CA LEU A 52 61.43 -15.35 17.94
C LEU A 52 60.88 -13.97 17.56
N ARG A 53 60.88 -13.02 18.50
CA ARG A 53 60.48 -11.63 18.23
C ARG A 53 61.52 -10.91 17.38
N CYS A 54 62.80 -10.99 17.74
CA CYS A 54 63.88 -10.31 17.01
C CYS A 54 64.09 -10.87 15.59
N SER A 55 63.74 -12.13 15.36
CA SER A 55 63.80 -12.76 14.03
C SER A 55 62.57 -12.51 13.15
N GLY A 56 61.53 -11.84 13.67
CA GLY A 56 60.28 -11.56 12.95
C GLY A 56 59.42 -12.81 12.70
N MET A 57 59.67 -13.91 13.43
CA MET A 57 58.96 -15.18 13.22
C MET A 57 57.49 -15.09 13.62
N MET A 58 57.16 -14.24 14.60
CA MET A 58 55.77 -14.01 15.01
C MET A 58 54.98 -13.30 13.92
N GLU A 59 55.59 -12.30 13.28
CA GLU A 59 55.01 -11.55 12.17
C GLU A 59 54.86 -12.43 10.92
N ALA A 60 55.88 -13.24 10.60
CA ALA A 60 55.82 -14.21 9.52
C ALA A 60 54.67 -15.22 9.73
N LEU A 61 54.51 -15.73 10.95
CA LEU A 61 53.42 -16.64 11.29
C LEU A 61 52.04 -15.97 11.16
N ARG A 62 51.90 -14.73 11.62
CA ARG A 62 50.66 -13.94 11.43
C ARG A 62 50.33 -13.75 9.95
N LEU A 63 51.33 -13.43 9.13
CA LEU A 63 51.16 -13.26 7.69
C LEU A 63 50.72 -14.57 7.02
N MET A 64 51.31 -15.71 7.39
CA MET A 64 50.91 -17.02 6.88
C MET A 64 49.49 -17.40 7.28
N HIS A 65 49.07 -17.08 8.51
CA HIS A 65 47.70 -17.33 8.98
C HIS A 65 46.67 -16.44 8.27
N ALA A 66 46.99 -15.17 8.08
CA ALA A 66 46.10 -14.22 7.41
C ALA A 66 46.02 -14.50 5.90
N GLY A 67 47.13 -14.87 5.28
CA GLY A 67 47.26 -15.11 3.85
C GLY A 67 46.95 -16.54 3.40
N PHE A 68 47.45 -16.87 2.21
CA PHE A 68 47.27 -18.16 1.56
C PHE A 68 48.65 -18.75 1.21
N PRO A 69 49.30 -19.43 2.17
CA PRO A 69 50.69 -19.88 2.02
C PRO A 69 50.82 -20.98 0.96
N THR A 70 49.75 -21.73 0.69
CA THR A 70 49.78 -22.86 -0.23
C THR A 70 49.19 -22.46 -1.58
N ARG A 71 49.91 -22.76 -2.66
CA ARG A 71 49.54 -22.37 -4.03
C ARG A 71 49.54 -23.59 -4.94
N CYS A 72 48.45 -23.81 -5.65
CA CYS A 72 48.30 -24.96 -6.54
C CYS A 72 47.88 -24.50 -7.94
N PRO A 73 48.62 -24.84 -9.01
CA PRO A 73 48.17 -24.67 -10.39
C PRO A 73 46.83 -25.38 -10.64
N TYR A 74 45.99 -24.81 -11.52
CA TYR A 74 44.73 -25.45 -11.88
C TYR A 74 44.94 -26.82 -12.54
N ASP A 75 45.96 -26.94 -13.39
CA ASP A 75 46.23 -28.15 -14.15
C ASP A 75 46.67 -29.32 -13.26
N ASP A 76 47.33 -29.04 -12.14
CA ASP A 76 47.73 -30.07 -11.17
C ASP A 76 46.50 -30.71 -10.52
N LEU A 77 45.55 -29.89 -10.06
CA LEU A 77 44.29 -30.39 -9.49
C LEU A 77 43.40 -31.04 -10.55
N TYR A 78 43.33 -30.46 -11.74
CA TYR A 78 42.58 -31.05 -12.85
C TYR A 78 43.13 -32.43 -13.21
N GLY A 79 44.44 -32.56 -13.42
CA GLY A 79 45.09 -33.84 -13.73
C GLY A 79 44.89 -34.91 -12.65
N ARG A 80 44.88 -34.53 -11.37
CA ARG A 80 44.65 -35.45 -10.25
C ARG A 80 43.23 -36.01 -10.21
N TYR A 81 42.22 -35.18 -10.49
CA TYR A 81 40.81 -35.53 -10.23
C TYR A 81 39.98 -35.81 -11.49
N LYS A 82 40.44 -35.43 -12.68
CA LYS A 82 39.68 -35.51 -13.94
C LYS A 82 39.13 -36.91 -14.21
N ASP A 83 39.97 -37.93 -14.08
CA ASP A 83 39.64 -39.30 -14.51
C ASP A 83 38.56 -39.95 -13.64
N MET A 84 38.40 -39.45 -12.42
CA MET A 84 37.40 -39.92 -11.46
C MET A 84 36.04 -39.21 -11.64
N MET A 85 36.00 -38.11 -12.38
CA MET A 85 34.80 -37.28 -12.50
C MET A 85 33.87 -37.74 -13.63
N PRO A 86 32.56 -37.41 -13.55
CA PRO A 86 31.65 -37.58 -14.68
C PRO A 86 32.18 -36.86 -15.93
N ARG A 87 31.96 -37.46 -17.12
CA ARG A 87 32.37 -36.87 -18.42
C ARG A 87 31.91 -35.42 -18.59
N SER A 88 30.74 -35.07 -18.07
CA SER A 88 30.19 -33.71 -18.13
C SER A 88 31.01 -32.68 -17.37
N ILE A 89 31.77 -33.07 -16.34
CA ILE A 89 32.65 -32.20 -15.56
C ILE A 89 34.07 -32.28 -16.11
N ALA A 90 34.54 -33.48 -16.44
CA ALA A 90 35.87 -33.69 -17.01
C ALA A 90 36.08 -32.94 -18.34
N ALA A 91 35.00 -32.62 -19.07
CA ALA A 91 35.05 -31.83 -20.30
C ALA A 91 35.17 -30.30 -20.08
N LEU A 92 35.08 -29.80 -18.84
CA LEU A 92 35.26 -28.37 -18.54
C LEU A 92 36.74 -27.98 -18.58
N ASP A 93 36.97 -26.68 -18.72
CA ASP A 93 38.25 -26.01 -18.51
C ASP A 93 38.76 -26.21 -17.08
N SER A 94 40.09 -26.26 -16.91
CA SER A 94 40.74 -26.50 -15.60
C SER A 94 40.25 -25.55 -14.50
N PRO A 95 40.05 -24.23 -14.73
CA PRO A 95 39.52 -23.32 -13.71
C PRO A 95 38.10 -23.67 -13.25
N SER A 96 37.17 -23.84 -14.20
CA SER A 96 35.77 -24.16 -13.87
C SER A 96 35.63 -25.55 -13.24
N PHE A 97 36.44 -26.51 -13.68
CA PHE A 97 36.52 -27.84 -13.07
C PHE A 97 36.91 -27.74 -11.59
N CYS A 98 38.00 -27.05 -11.29
CA CYS A 98 38.51 -26.90 -9.94
C CYS A 98 37.53 -26.12 -9.05
N GLU A 99 36.86 -25.10 -9.57
CA GLU A 99 35.81 -24.40 -8.82
C GLU A 99 34.66 -25.34 -8.43
N ILE A 100 34.17 -26.16 -9.36
CA ILE A 100 33.10 -27.13 -9.08
C ILE A 100 33.57 -28.18 -8.08
N LEU A 101 34.79 -28.68 -8.21
CA LEU A 101 35.38 -29.65 -7.31
C LEU A 101 35.40 -29.11 -5.87
N LEU A 102 35.94 -27.90 -5.66
CA LEU A 102 36.04 -27.28 -4.34
C LEU A 102 34.66 -27.00 -3.73
N MET A 103 33.71 -26.53 -4.55
CA MET A 103 32.32 -26.32 -4.10
C MET A 103 31.60 -27.63 -3.72
N ALA A 104 31.87 -28.71 -4.46
CA ALA A 104 31.26 -30.01 -4.20
C ALA A 104 31.85 -30.70 -2.97
N LEU A 105 33.13 -30.48 -2.69
CA LEU A 105 33.81 -30.92 -1.47
C LEU A 105 33.38 -30.13 -0.23
N GLY A 106 32.68 -29.00 -0.41
CA GLY A 106 32.17 -28.19 0.68
C GLY A 106 33.24 -27.30 1.32
N LEU A 107 34.32 -26.98 0.59
CA LEU A 107 35.28 -25.98 1.05
C LEU A 107 34.63 -24.60 1.06
N ASN A 108 34.80 -23.88 2.16
CA ASN A 108 34.31 -22.52 2.29
C ASN A 108 35.13 -21.59 1.42
N LYS A 109 34.50 -20.52 0.91
CA LYS A 109 35.19 -19.49 0.10
C LYS A 109 36.28 -18.72 0.88
N GLU A 110 36.31 -18.85 2.20
CA GLU A 110 37.36 -18.25 3.03
C GLU A 110 38.64 -19.09 3.08
N ASP A 111 38.52 -20.39 2.78
CA ASP A 111 39.62 -21.36 2.83
C ASP A 111 40.46 -21.34 1.55
N TYR A 112 39.90 -20.86 0.45
CA TYR A 112 40.57 -20.80 -0.85
C TYR A 112 40.20 -19.53 -1.63
N GLN A 113 41.13 -19.05 -2.45
CA GLN A 113 40.91 -17.97 -3.39
C GLN A 113 41.32 -18.44 -4.80
N LEU A 114 40.44 -18.19 -5.78
CA LEU A 114 40.71 -18.49 -7.18
C LEU A 114 41.51 -17.34 -7.80
N GLY A 115 42.73 -17.61 -8.23
CA GLY A 115 43.54 -16.69 -9.03
C GLY A 115 43.35 -16.92 -10.53
N ILE A 116 44.14 -16.22 -11.34
CA ILE A 116 44.09 -16.34 -12.82
C ILE A 116 44.62 -17.70 -13.28
N THR A 117 45.76 -18.14 -12.73
CA THR A 117 46.45 -19.39 -13.14
C THR A 117 46.57 -20.43 -12.03
N LYS A 118 46.35 -20.02 -10.78
CA LYS A 118 46.57 -20.83 -9.58
C LYS A 118 45.45 -20.61 -8.56
N ILE A 119 45.22 -21.62 -7.75
CA ILE A 119 44.37 -21.59 -6.57
C ILE A 119 45.26 -21.36 -5.35
N PHE A 120 44.81 -20.47 -4.47
CA PHE A 120 45.48 -20.11 -3.23
C PHE A 120 44.70 -20.72 -2.07
N PHE A 121 45.36 -21.48 -1.21
CA PHE A 121 44.75 -22.16 -0.07
C PHE A 121 45.29 -21.64 1.25
N ARG A 122 44.43 -21.59 2.26
CA ARG A 122 44.87 -21.44 3.65
C ARG A 122 45.65 -22.67 4.10
N ALA A 123 46.48 -22.49 5.13
CA ALA A 123 47.31 -23.55 5.68
C ALA A 123 46.49 -24.82 5.98
N GLY A 124 47.02 -25.99 5.59
CA GLY A 124 46.41 -27.30 5.83
C GLY A 124 45.28 -27.71 4.88
N LYS A 125 44.70 -26.79 4.10
CA LYS A 125 43.53 -27.10 3.24
C LYS A 125 43.89 -27.87 1.97
N LEU A 126 45.05 -27.58 1.35
CA LEU A 126 45.54 -28.40 0.23
C LEU A 126 46.04 -29.76 0.73
N ALA A 127 46.65 -29.83 1.91
CA ALA A 127 47.08 -31.10 2.51
C ALA A 127 45.88 -32.03 2.74
N PHE A 128 44.74 -31.48 3.18
CA PHE A 128 43.48 -32.23 3.25
C PHE A 128 43.01 -32.76 1.88
N LEU A 129 43.15 -31.97 0.80
CA LEU A 129 42.87 -32.45 -0.56
C LEU A 129 43.85 -33.52 -1.00
N ASP A 130 45.13 -33.39 -0.67
CA ASP A 130 46.17 -34.33 -1.07
C ASP A 130 46.07 -35.64 -0.30
N GLU A 131 45.70 -35.59 0.99
CA GLU A 131 45.37 -36.76 1.81
C GLU A 131 44.20 -37.55 1.19
N LEU A 132 43.19 -36.85 0.67
CA LEU A 132 42.09 -37.46 -0.08
C LEU A 132 42.51 -38.09 -1.43
N THR A 133 43.70 -37.77 -1.95
CA THR A 133 44.22 -38.28 -3.25
C THR A 133 45.44 -39.20 -3.13
N GLY A 134 45.97 -39.43 -1.93
CA GLY A 134 47.11 -40.31 -1.70
C GLY A 134 46.87 -41.74 -2.19
N SER A 135 47.93 -42.50 -2.45
CA SER A 135 47.85 -43.89 -2.96
C SER A 135 47.04 -44.83 -2.07
N GLU A 136 46.96 -44.53 -0.77
CA GLU A 136 46.16 -45.23 0.23
C GLU A 136 44.65 -44.94 0.11
N TYR A 137 44.26 -43.84 -0.53
CA TYR A 137 42.87 -43.36 -0.64
C TYR A 137 42.29 -43.43 -2.05
N LYS A 138 42.93 -44.17 -2.98
CA LYS A 138 42.32 -44.51 -4.28
C LYS A 138 40.96 -45.19 -4.14
N GLU A 139 40.68 -45.81 -2.98
CA GLU A 139 39.37 -46.37 -2.65
C GLU A 139 38.30 -45.32 -2.33
N LEU A 140 38.70 -44.12 -1.89
CA LEU A 140 37.82 -42.99 -1.55
C LEU A 140 37.50 -42.09 -2.76
N ALA A 141 38.23 -42.28 -3.86
CA ALA A 141 37.99 -41.68 -5.16
C ALA A 141 36.51 -41.71 -5.63
N PRO A 142 35.82 -42.86 -5.63
CA PRO A 142 34.40 -42.93 -5.99
C PRO A 142 33.50 -42.09 -5.07
N ASP A 143 33.84 -41.93 -3.80
CA ASP A 143 33.04 -41.13 -2.86
C ASP A 143 33.13 -39.64 -3.16
N ILE A 144 34.31 -39.15 -3.56
CA ILE A 144 34.50 -37.77 -4.01
C ILE A 144 33.69 -37.54 -5.30
N ALA A 145 33.81 -38.44 -6.27
CA ALA A 145 33.03 -38.37 -7.51
C ALA A 145 31.51 -38.40 -7.24
N ASN A 146 31.06 -39.23 -6.29
CA ASN A 146 29.67 -39.31 -5.88
C ASN A 146 29.20 -38.04 -5.18
N LYS A 147 30.00 -37.44 -4.30
CA LYS A 147 29.70 -36.12 -3.69
C LYS A 147 29.49 -35.06 -4.76
N VAL A 148 30.36 -35.01 -5.76
CA VAL A 148 30.24 -34.06 -6.88
C VAL A 148 28.97 -34.33 -7.71
N ARG A 149 28.67 -35.60 -8.02
CA ARG A 149 27.42 -35.99 -8.70
C ARG A 149 26.18 -35.57 -7.92
N VAL A 150 26.13 -35.87 -6.63
CA VAL A 150 24.99 -35.51 -5.74
C VAL A 150 24.84 -34.00 -5.67
N TRP A 151 25.96 -33.27 -5.53
CA TRP A 151 25.94 -31.81 -5.53
C TRP A 151 25.39 -31.24 -6.84
N LEU A 152 25.80 -31.78 -7.99
CA LEU A 152 25.27 -31.36 -9.30
C LEU A 152 23.78 -31.61 -9.42
N ILE A 153 23.30 -32.79 -9.01
CA ILE A 153 21.88 -33.14 -9.03
C ILE A 153 21.09 -32.16 -8.14
N LYS A 154 21.56 -31.91 -6.91
CA LYS A 154 20.95 -30.93 -6.00
C LYS A 154 20.93 -29.52 -6.58
N LYS A 155 22.02 -29.07 -7.20
CA LYS A 155 22.14 -27.75 -7.84
C LYS A 155 21.17 -27.60 -9.02
N ARG A 156 21.08 -28.63 -9.87
CA ARG A 156 20.15 -28.67 -11.01
C ARG A 156 18.70 -28.69 -10.54
N TRP A 157 18.38 -29.54 -9.57
CA TRP A 157 17.04 -29.63 -8.99
C TRP A 157 16.60 -28.29 -8.39
N ARG A 158 17.47 -27.63 -7.59
CA ARG A 158 17.17 -26.31 -7.03
C ARG A 158 16.88 -25.27 -8.12
N ARG A 159 17.64 -25.25 -9.22
CA ARG A 159 17.39 -24.35 -10.36
C ARG A 159 16.03 -24.60 -11.00
N HIS A 160 15.67 -25.86 -11.28
CA HIS A 160 14.37 -26.21 -11.86
C HIS A 160 13.22 -25.89 -10.91
N THR A 161 13.35 -26.19 -9.62
CA THR A 161 12.33 -25.87 -8.62
C THR A 161 12.08 -24.36 -8.54
N ILE A 162 13.14 -23.54 -8.55
CA ILE A 162 13.00 -22.08 -8.58
C ILE A 162 12.27 -21.63 -9.86
N ALA A 163 12.64 -22.16 -11.02
CA ALA A 163 12.00 -21.83 -12.29
C ALA A 163 10.50 -22.20 -12.30
N VAL A 164 10.15 -23.40 -11.81
CA VAL A 164 8.76 -23.87 -11.70
C VAL A 164 7.96 -22.98 -10.74
N VAL A 165 8.51 -22.64 -9.57
CA VAL A 165 7.85 -21.75 -8.61
C VAL A 165 7.65 -20.36 -9.20
N ALA A 166 8.67 -19.81 -9.90
CA ALA A 166 8.56 -18.53 -10.57
C ALA A 166 7.47 -18.53 -11.65
N PHE A 167 7.42 -19.59 -12.46
CA PHE A 167 6.37 -19.76 -13.47
C PHE A 167 4.97 -19.85 -12.85
N LEU A 168 4.79 -20.62 -11.77
CA LEU A 168 3.51 -20.74 -11.08
C LEU A 168 3.07 -19.41 -10.46
N ARG A 169 4.00 -18.62 -9.92
CA ARG A 169 3.73 -17.26 -9.41
C ARG A 169 3.28 -16.33 -10.54
N LEU A 170 4.00 -16.33 -11.67
CA LEU A 170 3.63 -15.52 -12.84
C LEU A 170 2.25 -15.90 -13.38
N LYS A 171 1.95 -17.20 -13.48
CA LYS A 171 0.64 -17.70 -13.90
C LYS A 171 -0.50 -17.20 -13.00
N ARG A 172 -0.30 -17.22 -11.68
CA ARG A 172 -1.29 -16.68 -10.71
C ARG A 172 -1.48 -15.17 -10.91
N ALA A 173 -0.40 -14.41 -10.98
CA ALA A 173 -0.47 -12.96 -11.20
C ALA A 173 -1.21 -12.59 -12.51
N LEU A 174 -0.95 -13.31 -13.60
CA LEU A 174 -1.68 -13.10 -14.86
C LEU A 174 -3.17 -13.44 -14.76
N ASN A 175 -3.54 -14.46 -13.99
CA ASN A 175 -4.94 -14.79 -13.75
C ASN A 175 -5.63 -13.71 -12.90
N ASP A 176 -4.96 -13.18 -11.88
CA ASP A 176 -5.48 -12.11 -11.03
C ASP A 176 -5.73 -10.83 -11.86
N LEU A 177 -4.79 -10.47 -12.74
CA LEU A 177 -4.97 -9.33 -13.66
C LEU A 177 -6.14 -9.54 -14.63
N ARG A 178 -6.35 -10.76 -15.13
CA ARG A 178 -7.50 -11.09 -15.97
C ARG A 178 -8.81 -10.96 -15.20
N LEU A 179 -8.84 -11.40 -13.93
CA LEU A 179 -10.01 -11.26 -13.07
C LEU A 179 -10.34 -9.79 -12.82
N VAL A 180 -9.35 -8.97 -12.44
CA VAL A 180 -9.52 -7.52 -12.22
C VAL A 180 -10.07 -6.84 -13.48
N ARG A 181 -9.50 -7.15 -14.65
CA ARG A 181 -10.01 -6.62 -15.93
C ARG A 181 -11.46 -7.01 -16.18
N ASN A 182 -11.83 -8.27 -15.92
CA ASN A 182 -13.20 -8.73 -16.08
C ASN A 182 -14.14 -8.02 -15.11
N LEU A 183 -13.76 -7.88 -13.84
CA LEU A 183 -14.53 -7.15 -12.83
C LEU A 183 -14.73 -5.68 -13.23
N TYR A 184 -13.68 -5.01 -13.68
CA TYR A 184 -13.78 -3.63 -14.17
C TYR A 184 -14.75 -3.51 -15.36
N ASN A 185 -14.66 -4.40 -16.34
CA ASN A 185 -15.56 -4.41 -17.49
C ASN A 185 -17.03 -4.65 -17.06
N THR A 186 -17.26 -5.56 -16.11
CA THR A 186 -18.62 -5.80 -15.58
C THR A 186 -19.14 -4.60 -14.80
N ALA A 187 -18.33 -3.98 -13.94
CA ALA A 187 -18.70 -2.80 -13.17
C ALA A 187 -18.99 -1.60 -14.07
N PHE A 188 -18.16 -1.38 -15.10
CA PHE A 188 -18.37 -0.35 -16.11
C PHE A 188 -19.70 -0.56 -16.85
N PHE A 189 -19.99 -1.80 -17.28
CA PHE A 189 -21.24 -2.13 -17.95
C PHE A 189 -22.46 -1.90 -17.04
N LEU A 190 -22.39 -2.32 -15.77
CA LEU A 190 -23.46 -2.11 -14.80
C LEU A 190 -23.68 -0.61 -14.53
N ASN A 191 -22.61 0.17 -14.38
CA ASN A 191 -22.70 1.62 -14.18
C ASN A 191 -23.34 2.32 -15.39
N LEU A 192 -22.95 1.91 -16.61
CA LEU A 192 -23.54 2.40 -17.84
C LEU A 192 -25.04 2.09 -17.90
N MET A 193 -25.44 0.86 -17.58
CA MET A 193 -26.85 0.44 -17.59
C MET A 193 -27.68 1.16 -16.53
N ALA A 194 -27.14 1.34 -15.32
CA ALA A 194 -27.80 2.08 -14.24
C ALA A 194 -28.01 3.57 -14.59
N ASN A 195 -27.03 4.19 -15.25
CA ASN A 195 -27.08 5.63 -15.57
C ASN A 195 -27.74 5.96 -16.92
N ARG A 196 -27.98 4.95 -17.78
CA ARG A 196 -28.64 5.09 -19.09
C ARG A 196 -30.01 5.82 -19.03
N PRO A 197 -30.96 5.47 -18.13
CA PRO A 197 -32.25 6.17 -18.05
C PRO A 197 -32.10 7.63 -17.60
N MET A 198 -31.15 7.92 -16.72
CA MET A 198 -30.90 9.29 -16.24
C MET A 198 -30.33 10.18 -17.35
N LEU A 199 -29.41 9.63 -18.16
CA LEU A 199 -28.84 10.31 -19.33
C LEU A 199 -29.88 10.53 -20.44
N SER A 200 -30.77 9.55 -20.68
CA SER A 200 -31.85 9.69 -21.67
C SER A 200 -32.86 10.76 -21.24
N LEU A 201 -33.22 10.80 -19.95
CA LEU A 201 -34.10 11.84 -19.39
C LEU A 201 -33.47 13.24 -19.46
N LYS A 202 -32.16 13.36 -19.17
CA LYS A 202 -31.43 14.63 -19.33
C LYS A 202 -31.47 15.13 -20.79
N ARG A 203 -31.14 14.27 -21.76
CA ARG A 203 -31.22 14.61 -23.19
C ARG A 203 -32.65 14.98 -23.60
N ALA A 204 -33.66 14.23 -23.16
CA ALA A 204 -35.06 14.52 -23.47
C ALA A 204 -35.53 15.86 -22.88
N ARG A 205 -35.08 16.24 -21.68
CA ARG A 205 -35.35 17.57 -21.10
C ARG A 205 -34.68 18.68 -21.91
N GLU A 206 -33.46 18.47 -22.35
CA GLU A 206 -32.70 19.44 -23.15
C GLU A 206 -33.36 19.68 -24.52
N ILE A 207 -33.77 18.61 -25.21
CA ILE A 207 -34.53 18.68 -26.46
C ILE A 207 -35.86 19.42 -26.23
N ARG A 208 -36.59 19.11 -25.15
CA ARG A 208 -37.83 19.83 -24.80
C ARG A 208 -37.61 21.33 -24.60
N ARG A 209 -36.54 21.71 -23.88
CA ARG A 209 -36.19 23.13 -23.68
C ARG A 209 -35.86 23.83 -25.00
N ARG A 210 -35.06 23.20 -25.86
CA ARG A 210 -34.76 23.74 -27.20
C ARG A 210 -36.02 23.92 -28.04
N ASN A 211 -36.89 22.90 -28.07
CA ASN A 211 -38.15 22.97 -28.83
C ASN A 211 -39.08 24.05 -28.30
N ALA A 212 -39.16 24.23 -26.98
CA ALA A 212 -39.93 25.32 -26.37
C ALA A 212 -39.37 26.71 -26.75
N ALA A 213 -38.05 26.87 -26.72
CA ALA A 213 -37.40 28.12 -27.14
C ALA A 213 -37.66 28.43 -28.63
N VAL A 214 -37.55 27.42 -29.50
CA VAL A 214 -37.86 27.56 -30.94
C VAL A 214 -39.32 27.98 -31.15
N ARG A 215 -40.27 27.33 -30.46
CA ARG A 215 -41.69 27.69 -30.53
C ARG A 215 -41.95 29.13 -30.06
N LEU A 216 -41.32 29.55 -28.97
CA LEU A 216 -41.43 30.92 -28.47
C LEU A 216 -40.87 31.93 -29.47
N GLN A 217 -39.70 31.67 -30.04
CA GLN A 217 -39.08 32.51 -31.06
C GLN A 217 -39.93 32.59 -32.34
N GLN A 218 -40.52 31.47 -32.78
CA GLN A 218 -41.43 31.42 -33.93
C GLN A 218 -42.67 32.30 -33.68
N ASN A 219 -43.33 32.16 -32.53
CA ASN A 219 -44.49 32.96 -32.18
C ASN A 219 -44.15 34.45 -32.05
N ALA A 220 -43.04 34.80 -31.42
CA ALA A 220 -42.59 36.18 -31.29
C ALA A 220 -42.27 36.83 -32.64
N ARG A 221 -41.62 36.09 -33.56
CA ARG A 221 -41.38 36.56 -34.93
C ARG A 221 -42.70 36.75 -35.68
N MET A 222 -43.65 35.82 -35.53
CA MET A 222 -44.96 35.90 -36.16
C MET A 222 -45.77 37.11 -35.67
N THR A 223 -45.85 37.33 -34.36
CA THR A 223 -46.57 38.49 -33.79
C THR A 223 -45.94 39.82 -34.21
N LEU A 224 -44.62 39.89 -34.26
CA LEU A 224 -43.91 41.07 -34.72
C LEU A 224 -44.18 41.37 -36.20
N GLN A 225 -44.22 40.35 -37.06
CA GLN A 225 -44.59 40.52 -38.47
C GLN A 225 -46.06 40.92 -38.65
N LEU A 226 -46.98 40.32 -37.88
CA LEU A 226 -48.39 40.72 -37.88
C LEU A 226 -48.57 42.17 -37.44
N ASN A 227 -47.88 42.60 -36.38
CA ASN A 227 -47.93 43.97 -35.91
C ASN A 227 -47.39 44.97 -36.95
N ARG A 228 -46.31 44.62 -37.65
CA ARG A 228 -45.80 45.43 -38.78
C ARG A 228 -46.83 45.55 -39.90
N MET A 229 -47.45 44.43 -40.31
CA MET A 229 -48.50 44.41 -41.32
C MET A 229 -49.74 45.21 -40.87
N HIS A 230 -50.16 45.10 -39.62
CA HIS A 230 -51.28 45.85 -39.08
C HIS A 230 -51.00 47.35 -39.08
N ARG A 231 -49.79 47.77 -38.69
CA ARG A 231 -49.37 49.18 -38.75
C ARG A 231 -49.40 49.74 -40.17
N THR A 232 -48.87 49.00 -41.15
CA THR A 232 -48.89 49.46 -42.55
C THR A 232 -50.32 49.50 -43.10
N LYS A 233 -51.14 48.47 -42.85
CA LYS A 233 -52.56 48.46 -43.24
C LYS A 233 -53.35 49.59 -42.57
N TRP A 234 -53.11 49.88 -41.29
CA TRP A 234 -53.78 50.95 -40.57
C TRP A 234 -53.36 52.33 -41.07
N ALA A 235 -52.07 52.54 -41.36
CA ALA A 235 -51.59 53.77 -41.98
C ALA A 235 -52.23 54.01 -43.36
N VAL A 236 -52.31 52.97 -44.19
CA VAL A 236 -53.00 53.03 -45.50
C VAL A 236 -54.49 53.33 -45.31
N PHE A 237 -55.17 52.63 -44.39
CA PHE A 237 -56.58 52.87 -44.07
C PHE A 237 -56.82 54.31 -43.62
N MET A 238 -55.98 54.85 -42.75
CA MET A 238 -56.08 56.22 -42.26
C MET A 238 -55.84 57.23 -43.38
N ALA A 239 -54.82 57.03 -44.22
CA ALA A 239 -54.58 57.87 -45.39
C ALA A 239 -55.78 57.86 -46.35
N GLN A 240 -56.31 56.68 -46.68
CA GLN A 240 -57.51 56.53 -47.51
C GLN A 240 -58.73 57.22 -46.89
N ARG A 241 -58.94 57.10 -45.57
CA ARG A 241 -60.01 57.78 -44.83
C ARG A 241 -59.88 59.30 -44.92
N PHE A 242 -58.68 59.86 -44.73
CA PHE A 242 -58.46 61.30 -44.81
C PHE A 242 -58.66 61.84 -46.22
N VAL A 243 -58.14 61.15 -47.25
CA VAL A 243 -58.33 61.53 -48.66
C VAL A 243 -59.82 61.49 -49.04
N ARG A 244 -60.53 60.40 -48.72
CA ARG A 244 -61.98 60.28 -48.95
C ARG A 244 -62.75 61.40 -48.23
N GLY A 245 -62.40 61.69 -46.98
CA GLY A 245 -63.00 62.79 -46.22
C GLY A 245 -62.70 64.18 -46.80
N HIS A 246 -61.51 64.39 -47.36
CA HIS A 246 -61.14 65.65 -48.02
C HIS A 246 -61.93 65.85 -49.33
N ILE A 247 -62.10 64.80 -50.14
CA ILE A 247 -62.91 64.82 -51.36
C ILE A 247 -64.36 65.25 -51.04
N VAL A 248 -64.98 64.63 -50.03
CA VAL A 248 -66.36 64.97 -49.63
C VAL A 248 -66.46 66.41 -49.10
N ARG A 249 -65.46 66.89 -48.33
CA ARG A 249 -65.44 68.29 -47.86
C ARG A 249 -65.25 69.29 -49.00
N LYS A 250 -64.46 68.94 -50.03
CA LYS A 250 -64.29 69.78 -51.22
C LYS A 250 -65.58 69.87 -52.06
N GLN A 251 -66.34 68.77 -52.15
CA GLN A 251 -67.58 68.71 -52.94
C GLN A 251 -68.81 69.28 -52.21
N HIS A 252 -68.91 69.10 -50.89
CA HIS A 252 -70.15 69.39 -50.12
C HIS A 252 -69.92 70.22 -48.84
N GLY A 253 -68.73 70.77 -48.62
CA GLY A 253 -68.37 71.49 -47.39
C GLY A 253 -69.24 72.71 -47.09
N GLY A 254 -69.63 73.47 -48.13
CA GLY A 254 -70.50 74.65 -47.98
C GLY A 254 -71.90 74.28 -47.46
N LYS A 255 -72.55 73.28 -48.05
CA LYS A 255 -73.89 72.81 -47.64
C LYS A 255 -73.91 72.25 -46.21
N LEU A 256 -72.83 71.58 -45.80
CA LEU A 256 -72.67 71.04 -44.43
C LEU A 256 -72.36 72.13 -43.38
N ALA A 257 -71.79 73.27 -43.77
CA ALA A 257 -71.61 74.41 -42.87
C ALA A 257 -72.94 75.12 -42.61
N GLU A 258 -73.77 75.27 -43.65
CA GLU A 258 -75.12 75.86 -43.54
C GLU A 258 -76.03 75.06 -42.60
N ILE A 259 -76.06 73.72 -42.74
CA ILE A 259 -76.86 72.84 -41.86
C ILE A 259 -76.38 72.92 -40.40
N ARG A 260 -75.06 73.05 -40.17
CA ARG A 260 -74.50 73.21 -38.81
C ARG A 260 -74.84 74.57 -38.20
N ALA A 261 -74.89 75.63 -39.01
CA ALA A 261 -75.34 76.94 -38.55
C ALA A 261 -76.82 76.92 -38.15
N ARG A 262 -77.69 76.28 -38.96
CA ARG A 262 -79.12 76.12 -38.64
C ARG A 262 -79.36 75.39 -37.32
N ARG A 263 -78.64 74.30 -37.04
CA ARG A 263 -78.77 73.58 -35.76
C ARG A 263 -78.35 74.42 -34.55
N ARG A 264 -77.31 75.26 -34.69
CA ARG A 264 -76.89 76.15 -33.58
C ARG A 264 -77.98 77.17 -33.25
N VAL A 265 -78.64 77.72 -34.27
CA VAL A 265 -79.78 78.64 -34.09
C VAL A 265 -80.97 77.93 -33.44
N GLU A 266 -81.28 76.69 -33.85
CA GLU A 266 -82.34 75.87 -33.22
C GLU A 266 -82.04 75.53 -31.75
N GLU A 267 -80.79 75.22 -31.42
CA GLU A 267 -80.36 74.95 -30.04
C GLU A 267 -80.45 76.20 -29.15
N GLU A 268 -80.07 77.37 -29.67
CA GLU A 268 -80.22 78.65 -28.97
C GLU A 268 -81.69 79.04 -28.74
N ALA A 269 -82.57 78.75 -29.71
CA ALA A 269 -84.01 78.96 -29.57
C ALA A 269 -84.63 78.06 -28.48
N ARG A 270 -84.20 76.79 -28.39
CA ARG A 270 -84.65 75.87 -27.33
C ARG A 270 -84.24 76.33 -25.94
N ARG A 271 -83.04 76.88 -25.78
CA ARG A 271 -82.56 77.42 -24.49
C ARG A 271 -83.41 78.61 -24.02
N LYS A 272 -83.74 79.54 -24.94
CA LYS A 272 -84.59 80.69 -24.63
C LYS A 272 -86.02 80.28 -24.24
N ALA A 273 -86.58 79.25 -24.86
CA ALA A 273 -87.90 78.73 -24.50
C ALA A 273 -87.93 78.16 -23.06
N THR A 274 -86.91 77.40 -22.66
CA THR A 274 -86.82 76.85 -21.29
C THR A 274 -86.64 77.94 -20.22
N GLU A 275 -85.97 79.05 -20.54
CA GLU A 275 -85.83 80.19 -19.62
C GLU A 275 -87.14 80.96 -19.42
N LEU A 276 -88.02 81.03 -20.43
CA LEU A 276 -89.33 81.66 -20.29
C LEU A 276 -90.29 80.81 -19.44
N GLU A 277 -90.27 79.48 -19.62
CA GLU A 277 -91.08 78.56 -18.81
C GLU A 277 -90.71 78.58 -17.33
N THR A 278 -89.42 78.72 -17.00
CA THR A 278 -88.97 78.83 -15.60
C THR A 278 -89.36 80.16 -14.95
N LYS A 279 -89.38 81.27 -15.70
CA LYS A 279 -89.86 82.57 -15.20
C LYS A 279 -91.37 82.59 -14.95
N ALA A 280 -92.17 81.93 -15.79
CA ALA A 280 -93.61 81.79 -15.59
C ALA A 280 -93.95 80.98 -14.32
N ARG A 281 -93.23 79.87 -14.08
CA ARG A 281 -93.37 79.07 -12.85
C ARG A 281 -92.97 79.85 -11.58
N ALA A 282 -91.98 80.75 -11.69
CA ALA A 282 -91.58 81.61 -10.58
C ALA A 282 -92.63 82.70 -10.25
N SER A 283 -93.31 83.28 -11.25
CA SER A 283 -94.38 84.25 -11.00
C SER A 283 -95.63 83.63 -10.37
N GLU A 284 -95.97 82.39 -10.74
CA GLU A 284 -97.07 81.64 -10.14
C GLU A 284 -96.80 81.31 -8.66
N GLU A 285 -95.54 81.02 -8.30
CA GLU A 285 -95.14 80.73 -6.91
C GLU A 285 -95.15 82.00 -6.03
N VAL A 286 -94.81 83.17 -6.59
CA VAL A 286 -94.89 84.47 -5.89
C VAL A 286 -96.34 84.87 -5.61
N GLU A 287 -97.27 84.59 -6.53
CA GLU A 287 -98.71 84.79 -6.31
C GLU A 287 -99.26 83.90 -5.17
N ARG A 288 -98.81 82.63 -5.08
CA ARG A 288 -99.16 81.74 -3.96
C ARG A 288 -98.62 82.23 -2.61
N ILE A 289 -97.43 82.82 -2.57
CA ILE A 289 -96.83 83.38 -1.34
C ILE A 289 -97.57 84.65 -0.88
N LYS A 290 -98.05 85.49 -1.82
CA LYS A 290 -98.89 86.67 -1.48
C LYS A 290 -100.25 86.29 -0.89
N GLN A 291 -100.84 85.16 -1.28
CA GLN A 291 -102.08 84.64 -0.67
C GLN A 291 -101.84 84.08 0.74
N MET A 292 -100.70 83.42 1.00
CA MET A 292 -100.35 82.95 2.35
C MET A 292 -100.01 84.07 3.35
N ALA A 293 -99.59 85.26 2.89
CA ALA A 293 -99.25 86.39 3.77
C ALA A 293 -100.47 87.18 4.31
N ARG A 294 -101.69 86.94 3.81
CA ARG A 294 -102.91 87.66 4.27
C ARG A 294 -103.68 86.93 5.39
N SER A 295 -103.34 85.68 5.72
CA SER A 295 -104.19 84.81 6.56
C SER A 295 -103.53 84.26 7.84
N ASN A 296 -102.34 84.73 8.27
CA ASN A 296 -101.84 84.36 9.60
C ASN A 296 -100.87 85.39 10.19
N THR A 297 -101.39 86.14 11.16
CA THR A 297 -100.68 86.97 12.12
C THR A 297 -99.93 86.12 13.14
N GLY A 298 -98.66 86.46 13.37
CA GLY A 298 -98.06 86.34 14.70
C GLY A 298 -97.50 84.99 15.10
N ALA A 299 -96.63 84.39 14.29
CA ALA A 299 -95.61 83.47 14.78
C ALA A 299 -94.27 83.86 14.17
N ASN A 300 -93.46 84.58 14.96
CA ASN A 300 -92.11 84.95 14.59
C ASN A 300 -91.23 83.68 14.60
N PRO A 301 -90.53 83.39 13.49
CA PRO A 301 -89.77 82.16 13.30
C PRO A 301 -88.33 82.35 13.79
N SER A 302 -87.84 81.45 14.65
CA SER A 302 -86.42 81.42 15.04
C SER A 302 -85.73 80.26 14.33
N SER A 303 -85.21 80.58 13.14
CA SER A 303 -83.99 80.02 12.55
C SER A 303 -83.86 78.49 12.43
N GLN A 304 -84.65 77.88 11.53
CA GLN A 304 -84.08 76.90 10.59
C GLN A 304 -83.49 77.67 9.39
N SER A 305 -82.44 78.42 9.69
CA SER A 305 -81.56 79.03 8.71
C SER A 305 -80.39 78.09 8.44
N MET A 306 -80.27 77.67 7.18
CA MET A 306 -79.00 77.40 6.49
C MET A 306 -78.16 76.20 6.96
N ALA A 307 -78.67 74.98 6.79
CA ALA A 307 -77.81 73.80 6.55
C ALA A 307 -78.58 72.66 5.86
N LYS A 308 -79.33 72.96 4.79
CA LYS A 308 -79.85 71.96 3.83
C LYS A 308 -79.00 71.96 2.57
N TYR A 309 -77.69 71.83 2.74
CA TYR A 309 -76.73 71.30 1.76
C TYR A 309 -75.97 70.13 2.39
N ALA A 310 -76.69 69.30 3.13
CA ALA A 310 -76.12 68.16 3.84
C ALA A 310 -77.16 67.03 3.87
N SER A 311 -77.65 66.64 2.70
CA SER A 311 -78.42 65.41 2.57
C SER A 311 -77.99 64.65 1.32
N LYS A 312 -77.26 63.56 1.57
CA LYS A 312 -77.56 62.25 0.99
C LYS A 312 -77.30 62.10 -0.52
N SER A 313 -76.03 62.14 -0.90
CA SER A 313 -75.50 61.33 -2.00
C SER A 313 -74.03 61.03 -1.75
N ARG A 314 -73.78 60.04 -0.88
CA ARG A 314 -72.50 59.36 -0.76
C ARG A 314 -72.55 58.16 -1.72
N PRO A 315 -71.95 58.27 -2.90
CA PRO A 315 -71.00 57.27 -3.35
C PRO A 315 -69.63 57.94 -3.49
N GLN A 316 -68.63 57.36 -2.83
CA GLN A 316 -67.24 57.78 -2.92
C GLN A 316 -66.79 57.75 -4.40
N LYS A 317 -66.60 58.94 -4.98
CA LYS A 317 -65.76 59.20 -6.14
C LYS A 317 -64.89 60.41 -5.83
N GLU A 318 -63.75 60.17 -5.20
CA GLU A 318 -62.59 61.08 -5.19
C GLU A 318 -61.33 60.22 -5.21
N ALA A 319 -60.86 59.94 -6.43
CA ALA A 319 -59.45 59.80 -6.83
C ALA A 319 -59.41 59.50 -8.34
N ALA A 320 -60.00 60.38 -9.14
CA ALA A 320 -59.88 60.40 -10.60
C ALA A 320 -60.12 61.82 -11.10
N ALA A 321 -59.14 62.72 -10.88
CA ALA A 321 -59.08 64.03 -11.53
C ALA A 321 -57.67 64.66 -11.43
N SER A 322 -56.67 63.99 -12.00
CA SER A 322 -55.58 64.59 -12.76
C SER A 322 -55.02 63.44 -13.60
N SER A 323 -54.92 63.45 -14.92
CA SER A 323 -54.93 64.52 -15.89
C SER A 323 -55.22 63.90 -17.27
N ALA A 324 -56.23 64.40 -17.94
CA ALA A 324 -56.39 64.39 -19.39
C ALA A 324 -57.07 65.75 -19.68
N ALA A 325 -56.64 66.63 -20.56
CA ALA A 325 -55.61 66.57 -21.57
C ALA A 325 -55.27 68.02 -21.98
N ALA A 326 -54.01 68.25 -22.32
CA ALA A 326 -53.56 69.21 -23.32
C ALA A 326 -52.15 68.74 -23.71
N SER A 327 -51.67 68.75 -24.94
CA SER A 327 -52.20 68.89 -26.29
C SER A 327 -50.95 68.70 -27.16
N ALA A 328 -51.08 67.95 -28.26
CA ALA A 328 -50.30 68.06 -29.50
C ALA A 328 -48.85 68.60 -29.43
N ASN A 329 -47.87 67.70 -29.63
CA ASN A 329 -46.88 67.82 -30.73
C ASN A 329 -46.11 66.49 -30.87
N ALA A 330 -46.06 65.95 -32.09
CA ALA A 330 -45.10 64.90 -32.47
C ALA A 330 -43.75 65.56 -32.84
N PRO A 331 -42.63 64.82 -33.08
CA PRO A 331 -42.34 63.39 -32.90
C PRO A 331 -41.03 63.13 -32.10
N GLY A 332 -40.83 61.93 -31.54
CA GLY A 332 -39.52 61.53 -30.98
C GLY A 332 -39.58 60.20 -30.23
N GLY A 333 -38.61 59.32 -30.48
CA GLY A 333 -38.61 57.91 -30.03
C GLY A 333 -38.66 57.71 -28.51
N GLY A 334 -39.20 56.56 -28.08
CA GLY A 334 -39.22 56.17 -26.68
C GLY A 334 -39.34 54.65 -26.54
N GLY A 335 -38.31 54.04 -25.96
CA GLY A 335 -38.26 52.65 -25.54
C GLY A 335 -39.22 52.36 -24.39
N LEU A 336 -39.56 51.08 -24.24
CA LEU A 336 -40.43 50.59 -23.17
C LEU A 336 -39.65 50.62 -21.84
N VAL A 337 -39.99 51.58 -20.97
CA VAL A 337 -39.51 51.66 -19.58
C VAL A 337 -40.22 50.59 -18.75
N ILE A 338 -39.45 49.70 -18.13
CA ILE A 338 -39.91 48.77 -17.08
C ILE A 338 -39.89 49.56 -15.76
N MET A 339 -40.98 49.53 -15.00
CA MET A 339 -41.09 50.19 -13.70
C MET A 339 -40.06 49.62 -12.69
N PRO A 340 -39.17 50.45 -12.09
CA PRO A 340 -38.09 50.01 -11.18
C PRO A 340 -38.58 49.31 -9.90
N ASP A 341 -39.69 49.77 -9.33
CA ASP A 341 -40.16 49.36 -7.99
C ASP A 341 -40.51 47.85 -7.90
N GLN A 342 -40.96 47.24 -8.99
CA GLN A 342 -41.26 45.79 -9.02
C GLN A 342 -40.01 44.92 -9.15
N LEU A 343 -38.92 45.47 -9.69
CA LEU A 343 -37.66 44.76 -9.83
C LEU A 343 -36.91 44.78 -8.49
N GLU A 344 -36.87 45.93 -7.82
CA GLU A 344 -36.25 46.10 -6.50
C GLU A 344 -36.92 45.23 -5.44
N ALA A 345 -38.26 45.16 -5.43
CA ALA A 345 -38.99 44.26 -4.53
C ALA A 345 -38.64 42.77 -4.76
N ARG A 346 -38.34 42.36 -5.99
CA ARG A 346 -37.92 40.98 -6.30
C ARG A 346 -36.45 40.74 -5.94
N PHE A 347 -35.59 41.75 -6.09
CA PHE A 347 -34.19 41.68 -5.63
C PHE A 347 -34.10 41.60 -4.11
N CYS A 348 -34.84 42.42 -3.37
CA CYS A 348 -34.88 42.31 -1.90
C CYS A 348 -35.39 40.95 -1.42
N LYS A 349 -36.36 40.36 -2.13
CA LYS A 349 -36.85 39.01 -1.81
C LYS A 349 -35.81 37.93 -2.09
N LEU A 350 -35.11 38.02 -3.23
CA LEU A 350 -34.02 37.11 -3.58
C LEU A 350 -32.81 37.24 -2.66
N GLU A 351 -32.49 38.45 -2.20
CA GLU A 351 -31.42 38.68 -1.22
C GLU A 351 -31.78 38.11 0.15
N ALA A 352 -33.04 38.26 0.58
CA ALA A 352 -33.53 37.64 1.82
C ALA A 352 -33.49 36.10 1.73
N ASP A 353 -33.93 35.53 0.61
CA ASP A 353 -33.89 34.08 0.38
C ASP A 353 -32.46 33.55 0.33
N ASN A 354 -31.52 34.28 -0.29
CA ASN A 354 -30.09 33.91 -0.32
C ASN A 354 -29.43 33.97 1.05
N LYS A 355 -29.79 34.96 1.89
CA LYS A 355 -29.31 35.03 3.28
C LYS A 355 -29.87 33.88 4.13
N ALA A 356 -31.16 33.57 4.00
CA ALA A 356 -31.77 32.42 4.67
C ALA A 356 -31.14 31.08 4.23
N LEU A 357 -30.81 30.93 2.95
CA LEU A 357 -30.13 29.73 2.45
C LEU A 357 -28.70 29.61 2.98
N ALA A 358 -27.97 30.74 3.12
CA ALA A 358 -26.63 30.76 3.66
C ALA A 358 -26.60 30.35 5.15
N GLU A 359 -27.59 30.79 5.93
CA GLU A 359 -27.77 30.39 7.33
C GLU A 359 -28.13 28.90 7.46
N GLN A 360 -28.98 28.37 6.57
CA GLN A 360 -29.26 26.92 6.55
C GLN A 360 -28.02 26.08 6.23
N VAL A 361 -27.15 26.57 5.35
CA VAL A 361 -25.90 25.89 5.02
C VAL A 361 -24.89 25.95 6.17
N SER A 362 -24.83 27.06 6.93
CA SER A 362 -23.95 27.11 8.12
C SER A 362 -24.45 26.18 9.22
N GLN A 363 -25.76 26.13 9.48
CA GLN A 363 -26.37 25.22 10.44
C GLN A 363 -26.13 23.74 10.07
N LEU A 364 -26.27 23.38 8.79
CA LEU A 364 -25.98 22.00 8.33
C LEU A 364 -24.51 21.63 8.46
N LYS A 365 -23.59 22.57 8.20
CA LYS A 365 -22.14 22.32 8.41
C LYS A 365 -21.81 22.11 9.88
N GLU A 366 -22.44 22.87 10.76
CA GLU A 366 -22.26 22.73 12.21
C GLU A 366 -22.85 21.39 12.71
N GLN A 367 -24.01 20.98 12.20
CA GLN A 367 -24.59 19.66 12.48
C GLN A 367 -23.70 18.50 12.01
N VAL A 368 -23.09 18.62 10.82
CA VAL A 368 -22.13 17.62 10.32
C VAL A 368 -20.90 17.56 11.23
N GLY A 369 -20.33 18.70 11.64
CA GLY A 369 -19.19 18.73 12.57
C GLY A 369 -19.51 18.14 13.95
N VAL A 370 -20.72 18.34 14.46
CA VAL A 370 -21.20 17.71 15.72
C VAL A 370 -21.37 16.20 15.55
N LEU A 371 -21.84 15.73 14.39
CA LEU A 371 -21.97 14.31 14.08
C LEU A 371 -20.61 13.63 13.89
N GLU A 372 -19.65 14.31 13.26
CA GLU A 372 -18.27 13.84 13.11
C GLU A 372 -17.57 13.71 14.47
N LYS A 373 -17.71 14.71 15.36
CA LYS A 373 -17.22 14.59 16.74
C LYS A 373 -17.91 13.49 17.53
N LYS A 374 -19.23 13.30 17.37
CA LYS A 374 -19.96 12.18 17.99
C LYS A 374 -19.55 10.80 17.45
N LEU A 375 -18.99 10.75 16.24
CA LEU A 375 -18.46 9.52 15.65
C LEU A 375 -17.05 9.22 16.18
N GLU A 376 -16.23 10.25 16.44
CA GLU A 376 -14.90 10.12 17.04
C GLU A 376 -14.94 9.84 18.55
N GLU A 377 -15.95 10.33 19.27
CA GLU A 377 -16.11 10.14 20.72
C GLU A 377 -16.79 8.80 21.11
N ARG A 378 -17.09 7.91 20.15
CA ARG A 378 -17.73 6.62 20.47
C ARG A 378 -16.68 5.59 20.93
N PRO A 379 -16.63 5.18 22.22
CA PRO A 379 -15.73 4.13 22.65
C PRO A 379 -16.10 2.79 22.00
N GLU A 380 -15.08 2.04 21.57
CA GLU A 380 -15.22 0.69 21.03
C GLU A 380 -15.94 -0.20 22.05
N SER A 381 -17.20 -0.51 21.77
CA SER A 381 -17.98 -1.46 22.56
C SER A 381 -17.89 -2.84 21.93
N LYS A 382 -17.39 -3.75 22.76
CA LYS A 382 -17.25 -5.20 22.56
C LYS A 382 -18.53 -5.81 21.97
N GLY A 383 -18.33 -6.78 21.08
CA GLY A 383 -19.36 -7.38 20.25
C GLY A 383 -20.46 -8.15 21.00
N ARG A 384 -21.58 -8.34 20.29
CA ARG A 384 -22.46 -9.50 20.49
C ARG A 384 -23.30 -9.78 19.23
N SER A 385 -23.23 -11.05 18.82
CA SER A 385 -24.21 -11.87 18.09
C SER A 385 -24.86 -11.35 16.81
N GLU A 386 -24.54 -12.03 15.71
CA GLU A 386 -25.41 -12.18 14.53
C GLU A 386 -26.80 -12.74 14.92
N PRO A 387 -27.88 -12.27 14.27
CA PRO A 387 -29.04 -13.09 14.02
C PRO A 387 -29.09 -13.48 12.54
N ALA A 388 -29.08 -14.78 12.32
CA ALA A 388 -29.61 -15.42 11.13
C ALA A 388 -31.08 -14.99 10.96
N ASP A 389 -31.41 -14.36 9.83
CA ASP A 389 -32.73 -14.43 9.16
C ASP A 389 -32.81 -13.44 7.98
N ALA A 390 -32.37 -13.87 6.79
CA ALA A 390 -32.75 -13.22 5.53
C ALA A 390 -32.58 -14.10 4.26
N ALA A 391 -32.54 -15.43 4.39
CA ALA A 391 -32.34 -16.35 3.26
C ALA A 391 -33.61 -17.13 2.86
N SER A 392 -34.79 -16.63 3.19
CA SER A 392 -36.07 -17.30 2.93
C SER A 392 -37.10 -16.34 2.34
N ARG A 393 -36.87 -15.84 1.11
CA ARG A 393 -37.94 -15.25 0.25
C ARG A 393 -37.45 -14.94 -1.18
N ALA A 394 -37.03 -15.95 -1.95
CA ALA A 394 -36.96 -15.85 -3.42
C ALA A 394 -36.76 -17.22 -4.11
N ARG A 395 -37.57 -18.23 -3.78
CA ARG A 395 -37.76 -19.41 -4.63
C ARG A 395 -39.24 -19.80 -4.63
N ALA A 396 -40.01 -19.12 -5.46
CA ALA A 396 -41.26 -19.62 -6.01
C ALA A 396 -41.76 -18.63 -7.06
N ARG A 397 -41.44 -18.88 -8.33
CA ARG A 397 -42.32 -18.74 -9.50
C ARG A 397 -41.50 -19.12 -10.72
N GLY A 398 -41.64 -20.39 -11.08
CA GLY A 398 -41.09 -20.94 -12.31
C GLY A 398 -41.93 -20.57 -13.53
N SER A 399 -41.29 -20.80 -14.68
CA SER A 399 -41.86 -21.38 -15.89
C SER A 399 -43.03 -20.68 -16.58
N ALA A 400 -42.71 -20.00 -17.70
CA ALA A 400 -43.49 -20.11 -18.94
C ALA A 400 -42.64 -19.73 -20.17
N VAL A 401 -42.18 -20.77 -20.90
CA VAL A 401 -42.12 -20.96 -22.37
C VAL A 401 -42.11 -19.73 -23.30
N ALA A 402 -41.10 -19.63 -24.20
CA ALA A 402 -41.26 -19.74 -25.68
C ALA A 402 -40.09 -19.13 -26.51
N ASN A 403 -39.51 -19.97 -27.36
CA ASN A 403 -39.06 -19.76 -28.76
C ASN A 403 -37.95 -18.75 -29.16
N LEU A 404 -36.86 -19.34 -29.70
CA LEU A 404 -36.00 -19.04 -30.89
C LEU A 404 -36.20 -17.74 -31.72
N PRO A 405 -35.22 -17.30 -32.58
CA PRO A 405 -34.02 -17.99 -33.08
C PRO A 405 -32.70 -17.17 -33.12
N THR A 406 -31.61 -17.91 -33.39
CA THR A 406 -30.31 -17.48 -33.94
C THR A 406 -30.42 -16.69 -35.26
N PRO A 407 -29.37 -15.96 -35.64
CA PRO A 407 -28.67 -16.42 -36.85
C PRO A 407 -27.13 -16.39 -36.74
N ALA A 408 -26.54 -17.27 -37.54
CA ALA A 408 -25.13 -17.35 -37.86
C ALA A 408 -24.79 -16.47 -39.09
N ALA A 409 -23.48 -16.42 -39.35
CA ALA A 409 -22.80 -16.04 -40.61
C ALA A 409 -22.38 -14.58 -40.79
N GLY A 410 -21.06 -14.43 -41.01
CA GLY A 410 -20.38 -13.19 -41.35
C GLY A 410 -18.88 -13.44 -41.53
N SER A 411 -18.53 -14.25 -42.53
CA SER A 411 -17.16 -14.41 -43.04
C SER A 411 -16.74 -13.14 -43.78
N SER A 412 -15.56 -12.60 -43.47
CA SER A 412 -14.81 -11.80 -44.44
C SER A 412 -13.30 -11.88 -44.19
N ARG A 413 -12.65 -12.19 -45.30
CA ARG A 413 -11.27 -12.57 -45.59
C ARG A 413 -10.39 -11.35 -45.90
N ALA A 414 -9.14 -11.37 -45.43
CA ALA A 414 -7.95 -10.68 -45.99
C ALA A 414 -6.72 -11.32 -45.29
N ARG A 415 -5.76 -12.07 -45.85
CA ARG A 415 -4.85 -11.90 -47.02
C ARG A 415 -4.32 -10.46 -47.11
N ARG A 416 -3.03 -10.15 -47.15
CA ARG A 416 -1.73 -10.86 -47.33
C ARG A 416 -0.69 -9.74 -47.04
N GLN A 417 0.47 -9.96 -46.43
CA GLN A 417 1.73 -10.15 -47.15
C GLN A 417 2.92 -10.13 -46.18
N SER A 418 3.82 -11.05 -46.45
CA SER A 418 5.22 -11.13 -46.06
C SER A 418 6.07 -10.08 -46.78
N THR A 419 7.10 -9.56 -46.10
CA THR A 419 8.35 -9.14 -46.74
C THR A 419 9.53 -9.65 -45.91
N SER A 420 10.34 -10.49 -46.54
CA SER A 420 11.67 -10.88 -46.12
C SER A 420 12.67 -9.82 -46.56
N VAL A 421 13.64 -9.49 -45.70
CA VAL A 421 14.98 -9.07 -46.15
C VAL A 421 15.99 -9.82 -45.30
N ALA A 422 16.89 -10.51 -45.99
CA ALA A 422 17.97 -11.31 -45.46
C ALA A 422 19.19 -10.46 -45.09
N GLY A 423 19.99 -10.96 -44.14
CA GLY A 423 21.43 -10.72 -44.10
C GLY A 423 21.96 -9.96 -42.90
N ALA A 424 22.45 -10.68 -41.87
CA ALA A 424 23.73 -10.44 -41.18
C ALA A 424 23.89 -11.38 -39.95
N THR A 425 24.47 -12.56 -40.24
CA THR A 425 25.49 -13.31 -39.48
C THR A 425 25.62 -13.23 -37.94
N LYS A 426 25.69 -14.44 -37.36
CA LYS A 426 26.37 -14.89 -36.13
C LYS A 426 25.71 -14.60 -34.77
N ALA A 427 24.83 -15.52 -34.37
CA ALA A 427 24.78 -16.01 -32.99
C ALA A 427 24.37 -17.49 -33.03
N LEU A 428 25.32 -18.39 -32.74
CA LEU A 428 25.01 -19.79 -32.43
C LEU A 428 24.05 -19.82 -31.24
N SER A 429 22.88 -20.40 -31.45
CA SER A 429 21.75 -20.29 -30.54
C SER A 429 21.91 -21.16 -29.29
N PHE A 430 21.64 -20.55 -28.14
CA PHE A 430 21.48 -21.11 -26.78
C PHE A 430 20.59 -22.38 -26.68
N LEU A 431 19.90 -22.76 -27.76
CA LEU A 431 19.06 -23.95 -27.88
C LEU A 431 19.85 -25.23 -28.20
N GLU A 432 21.07 -25.15 -28.74
CA GLU A 432 21.94 -26.31 -28.92
C GLU A 432 22.58 -26.80 -27.60
N LEU A 433 22.57 -25.95 -26.56
CA LEU A 433 23.07 -26.28 -25.23
C LEU A 433 22.03 -27.02 -24.35
N LEU A 434 20.80 -27.20 -24.85
CA LEU A 434 19.68 -27.79 -24.11
C LEU A 434 19.38 -29.25 -24.45
N GLY A 435 20.19 -29.91 -25.29
CA GLY A 435 20.27 -31.37 -25.34
C GLY A 435 18.93 -32.10 -25.52
N ILE A 436 18.11 -31.66 -26.49
CA ILE A 436 16.95 -32.43 -26.96
C ILE A 436 17.20 -32.77 -28.43
N THR A 437 17.94 -33.85 -28.67
CA THR A 437 17.85 -34.62 -29.91
C THR A 437 17.70 -36.08 -29.53
N GLN A 438 16.49 -36.61 -29.72
CA GLN A 438 16.29 -38.03 -29.92
C GLN A 438 16.78 -38.35 -31.34
N GLN A 439 17.53 -39.45 -31.50
CA GLN A 439 17.51 -40.19 -32.75
C GLN A 439 16.93 -41.59 -32.51
N PRO A 440 16.24 -42.15 -33.51
CA PRO A 440 15.42 -43.34 -33.37
C PRO A 440 16.26 -44.59 -33.62
N THR A 441 16.11 -45.61 -32.79
CA THR A 441 16.39 -46.99 -33.19
C THR A 441 15.24 -47.89 -32.76
N THR A 442 14.75 -48.57 -33.77
CA THR A 442 13.67 -49.56 -33.79
C THR A 442 14.08 -50.90 -33.19
N ALA A 443 13.07 -51.59 -32.68
CA ALA A 443 12.94 -53.05 -32.53
C ALA A 443 13.74 -53.75 -31.42
N ALA A 444 13.04 -54.19 -30.36
CA ALA A 444 12.60 -55.58 -30.19
C ALA A 444 12.28 -55.86 -28.69
N ALA A 445 11.02 -56.20 -28.41
CA ALA A 445 10.61 -56.93 -27.22
C ALA A 445 10.91 -58.44 -27.44
N PRO A 446 10.88 -59.36 -26.43
CA PRO A 446 9.66 -59.61 -25.65
C PRO A 446 9.81 -60.09 -24.19
N ALA A 447 8.64 -60.10 -23.51
CA ALA A 447 8.18 -61.02 -22.44
C ALA A 447 8.88 -60.95 -21.06
N ALA A 448 8.22 -61.01 -19.91
CA ALA A 448 6.91 -61.57 -19.60
C ALA A 448 6.25 -60.86 -18.39
N ALA A 449 4.93 -60.90 -18.41
CA ALA A 449 3.94 -60.53 -17.38
C ALA A 449 3.96 -61.56 -16.20
N PRO A 450 3.08 -61.55 -15.16
CA PRO A 450 1.77 -60.90 -15.15
C PRO A 450 1.20 -60.37 -13.80
N ALA A 451 -0.01 -59.81 -13.96
CA ALA A 451 -1.14 -59.83 -13.02
C ALA A 451 -1.10 -58.83 -11.84
N THR A 452 -2.15 -58.09 -11.46
CA THR A 452 -3.57 -58.06 -11.85
C THR A 452 -4.26 -56.88 -11.13
N THR A 453 -5.17 -56.19 -11.83
CA THR A 453 -6.48 -55.63 -11.42
C THR A 453 -6.69 -55.19 -9.95
N SER A 454 -7.24 -54.00 -9.64
CA SER A 454 -8.66 -53.69 -9.91
C SER A 454 -9.02 -52.23 -9.53
N LYS A 455 -10.13 -51.78 -10.13
CA LYS A 455 -10.80 -50.46 -10.15
C LYS A 455 -11.33 -49.95 -8.80
N ARG A 456 -11.43 -48.61 -8.65
CA ARG A 456 -12.69 -47.91 -8.30
C ARG A 456 -12.61 -46.37 -8.50
N GLN A 457 -13.62 -45.82 -9.17
CA GLN A 457 -14.01 -44.39 -9.16
C GLN A 457 -15.04 -44.14 -8.01
N PRO A 458 -15.81 -43.02 -7.95
CA PRO A 458 -15.50 -41.79 -7.23
C PRO A 458 -16.54 -41.44 -6.12
N GLY A 459 -16.17 -40.54 -5.21
CA GLY A 459 -17.09 -39.70 -4.42
C GLY A 459 -17.63 -40.27 -3.11
N GLN A 460 -17.28 -39.62 -1.98
CA GLN A 460 -18.21 -39.28 -0.90
C GLN A 460 -17.52 -38.33 0.10
N ALA A 461 -18.25 -37.28 0.47
CA ALA A 461 -17.89 -36.33 1.50
C ALA A 461 -18.26 -36.88 2.89
N ALA A 462 -17.34 -36.80 3.85
CA ALA A 462 -17.55 -36.80 5.30
C ALA A 462 -16.21 -36.36 5.95
N ALA A 463 -16.12 -35.17 6.52
CA ALA A 463 -16.26 -34.90 7.96
C ALA A 463 -15.17 -35.54 8.83
N ASN A 464 -14.30 -34.66 9.37
CA ASN A 464 -13.57 -34.72 10.64
C ASN A 464 -12.88 -36.03 11.08
N ASN A 465 -11.54 -35.99 11.11
CA ASN A 465 -10.78 -36.22 12.35
C ASN A 465 -9.33 -35.71 12.24
N PRO A 466 -8.82 -34.93 13.22
CA PRO A 466 -7.44 -34.48 13.28
C PRO A 466 -6.62 -35.45 14.15
N ALA A 467 -5.79 -36.30 13.54
CA ALA A 467 -4.78 -37.05 14.30
C ALA A 467 -3.64 -37.57 13.42
N LYS A 468 -2.54 -36.81 13.36
CA LYS A 468 -1.13 -37.25 13.51
C LYS A 468 -0.18 -36.23 12.88
N MET A 469 0.51 -35.45 13.72
CA MET A 469 1.87 -34.91 13.49
C MET A 469 2.44 -34.39 14.83
N PRO A 470 3.77 -34.39 15.05
CA PRO A 470 4.35 -34.89 16.29
C PRO A 470 4.79 -33.83 17.33
N LEU A 471 4.55 -34.20 18.59
CA LEU A 471 5.29 -33.95 19.84
C LEU A 471 5.80 -32.53 20.19
N ALA A 472 4.99 -31.82 20.97
CA ALA A 472 5.47 -30.86 21.97
C ALA A 472 6.37 -31.53 23.06
N SER A 473 6.36 -32.87 23.20
CA SER A 473 7.02 -33.55 24.31
C SER A 473 8.55 -33.59 24.22
N ASP A 474 9.16 -33.28 23.07
CA ASP A 474 10.61 -33.40 22.89
C ASP A 474 11.36 -32.07 23.10
N ALA A 475 10.67 -30.93 23.05
CA ALA A 475 11.32 -29.62 23.13
C ALA A 475 11.72 -29.23 24.56
N LEU A 476 10.86 -29.50 25.55
CA LEU A 476 11.12 -29.19 26.96
C LEU A 476 12.29 -30.03 27.56
N PRO A 477 12.40 -31.35 27.29
CA PRO A 477 13.55 -32.14 27.72
C PRO A 477 14.89 -31.63 27.16
N VAL A 478 14.90 -31.13 25.91
CA VAL A 478 16.10 -30.55 25.29
C VAL A 478 16.50 -29.24 25.98
N LEU A 479 15.54 -28.41 26.37
CA LEU A 479 15.81 -27.21 27.16
C LEU A 479 16.39 -27.56 28.55
N LEU A 480 15.79 -28.52 29.25
CA LEU A 480 16.29 -29.01 30.54
C LEU A 480 17.69 -29.60 30.42
N SER A 481 17.98 -30.33 29.35
CA SER A 481 19.33 -30.85 29.10
C SER A 481 20.36 -29.74 28.86
N ALA A 482 19.98 -28.66 28.17
CA ALA A 482 20.87 -27.52 27.91
C ALA A 482 21.15 -26.73 29.21
N VAL A 483 20.13 -26.53 30.05
CA VAL A 483 20.29 -25.89 31.38
C VAL A 483 21.23 -26.71 32.26
N LYS A 484 21.00 -28.03 32.36
CA LYS A 484 21.86 -28.94 33.13
C LYS A 484 23.32 -28.95 32.64
N ALA A 485 23.54 -28.79 31.34
CA ALA A 485 24.90 -28.69 30.79
C ALA A 485 25.63 -27.43 31.27
N ILE A 486 24.91 -26.30 31.39
CA ILE A 486 25.44 -25.05 31.93
C ILE A 486 25.70 -25.17 33.44
N GLU A 487 24.75 -25.73 34.20
CA GLU A 487 24.94 -25.99 35.65
C GLU A 487 26.16 -26.88 35.90
N LYS A 488 26.31 -27.96 35.13
CA LYS A 488 27.47 -28.85 35.21
C LYS A 488 28.78 -28.12 34.90
N HIS A 489 28.77 -27.19 33.94
CA HIS A 489 29.94 -26.38 33.60
C HIS A 489 30.33 -25.43 34.75
N PHE A 490 29.36 -24.78 35.41
CA PHE A 490 29.67 -23.96 36.60
C PHE A 490 30.02 -24.79 37.84
N ALA A 491 29.52 -26.03 37.95
CA ALA A 491 29.89 -26.94 39.02
C ALA A 491 31.37 -27.37 38.96
N GLN A 492 32.01 -27.33 37.78
CA GLN A 492 33.46 -27.59 37.63
C GLN A 492 34.33 -26.52 38.32
N ALA A 493 33.79 -25.34 38.60
CA ALA A 493 34.46 -24.31 39.39
C ALA A 493 34.66 -24.73 40.86
N ASN A 494 33.71 -25.51 41.38
CA ASN A 494 33.65 -25.91 42.79
C ASN A 494 34.35 -27.25 43.08
N ALA A 495 34.91 -27.90 42.05
CA ALA A 495 35.64 -29.16 42.19
C ALA A 495 37.03 -28.93 42.78
N ALA A 496 37.45 -29.79 43.72
CA ALA A 496 38.74 -29.70 44.39
C ALA A 496 39.90 -29.75 43.36
N GLY A 497 40.66 -28.65 43.24
CA GLY A 497 41.80 -28.52 42.32
C GLY A 497 41.58 -27.64 41.08
N SER A 498 40.43 -26.96 40.93
CA SER A 498 40.17 -26.07 39.79
C SER A 498 40.92 -24.73 39.88
N THR A 499 41.64 -24.35 38.81
CA THR A 499 42.40 -23.08 38.71
C THR A 499 41.60 -21.91 38.13
N LYS A 500 40.33 -22.12 37.77
CA LYS A 500 39.49 -21.12 37.08
C LYS A 500 38.46 -20.52 38.05
N SER A 501 38.47 -19.20 38.22
CA SER A 501 37.46 -18.51 39.03
C SER A 501 36.09 -18.51 38.34
N VAL A 502 35.01 -18.45 39.13
CA VAL A 502 33.61 -18.44 38.64
C VAL A 502 33.38 -17.35 37.58
N GLU A 503 34.01 -16.19 37.73
CA GLU A 503 33.92 -15.06 36.79
C GLU A 503 34.63 -15.32 35.46
N THR A 504 35.69 -16.14 35.45
CA THR A 504 36.38 -16.53 34.20
C THR A 504 35.60 -17.58 33.43
N LEU A 505 34.81 -18.41 34.12
CA LEU A 505 33.97 -19.43 33.50
C LEU A 505 32.72 -18.83 32.82
N GLY A 506 32.17 -17.75 33.37
CA GLY A 506 30.99 -17.07 32.82
C GLY A 506 31.29 -16.04 31.72
N SER A 507 32.56 -15.81 31.36
CA SER A 507 32.96 -14.84 30.33
C SER A 507 33.28 -15.53 29.02
N ASP A 508 32.57 -15.15 27.94
CA ASP A 508 32.76 -15.73 26.60
C ASP A 508 34.11 -15.35 25.96
N GLN A 509 34.66 -14.19 26.32
CA GLN A 509 36.00 -13.75 25.88
C GLN A 509 37.11 -14.65 26.44
N LYS A 510 36.96 -15.10 27.69
CA LYS A 510 37.96 -15.88 28.43
C LYS A 510 37.75 -17.39 28.28
N ASN A 511 36.50 -17.84 28.15
CA ASN A 511 36.15 -19.23 27.97
C ASN A 511 35.27 -19.43 26.73
N LYS A 512 35.72 -20.24 25.77
CA LYS A 512 34.93 -20.53 24.56
C LYS A 512 33.80 -21.52 24.83
N GLU A 513 33.92 -22.37 25.85
CA GLU A 513 32.94 -23.42 26.15
C GLU A 513 31.60 -22.85 26.57
N ILE A 514 31.59 -21.77 27.36
CA ILE A 514 30.34 -21.10 27.76
C ILE A 514 29.61 -20.50 26.55
N ALA A 515 30.34 -20.04 25.53
CA ALA A 515 29.74 -19.53 24.30
C ALA A 515 29.05 -20.65 23.50
N VAL A 516 29.65 -21.85 23.43
CA VAL A 516 29.03 -23.04 22.79
C VAL A 516 27.77 -23.47 23.54
N LEU A 517 27.83 -23.53 24.88
CA LEU A 517 26.71 -23.95 25.71
C LEU A 517 25.53 -22.96 25.63
N VAL A 518 25.81 -21.65 25.70
CA VAL A 518 24.78 -20.62 25.70
C VAL A 518 24.26 -20.32 24.28
N ARG A 519 25.13 -19.90 23.36
CA ARG A 519 24.72 -19.45 22.01
C ARG A 519 24.38 -20.62 21.08
N GLY A 520 25.01 -21.77 21.29
CA GLY A 520 24.74 -23.00 20.55
C GLY A 520 23.57 -23.78 21.12
N GLN A 521 23.72 -24.31 22.34
CA GLN A 521 22.76 -25.28 22.89
C GLN A 521 21.52 -24.61 23.50
N LEU A 522 21.69 -23.67 24.44
CA LEU A 522 20.57 -23.04 25.14
C LEU A 522 19.71 -22.20 24.20
N CYS A 523 20.30 -21.33 23.37
CA CYS A 523 19.53 -20.50 22.42
C CYS A 523 18.73 -21.35 21.42
N THR A 524 19.30 -22.47 20.95
CA THR A 524 18.62 -23.39 20.03
C THR A 524 17.49 -24.16 20.73
N ALA A 525 17.70 -24.59 21.97
CA ALA A 525 16.67 -25.27 22.75
C ALA A 525 15.51 -24.31 23.08
N LEU A 526 15.82 -23.09 23.50
CA LEU A 526 14.82 -22.07 23.81
C LEU A 526 14.04 -21.64 22.56
N SER A 527 14.71 -21.47 21.41
CA SER A 527 14.00 -21.15 20.17
C SER A 527 13.08 -22.29 19.72
N ARG A 528 13.46 -23.57 19.92
CA ARG A 528 12.57 -24.71 19.60
C ARG A 528 11.30 -24.71 20.44
N VAL A 529 11.41 -24.39 21.73
CA VAL A 529 10.25 -24.28 22.62
C VAL A 529 9.36 -23.12 22.21
N LEU A 530 9.94 -21.93 21.98
CA LEU A 530 9.19 -20.74 21.59
C LEU A 530 8.69 -20.77 20.13
N LEU A 531 9.24 -21.59 19.24
CA LEU A 531 8.72 -21.73 17.88
C LEU A 531 7.58 -22.76 17.78
N HIS A 532 7.27 -23.49 18.85
CA HIS A 532 6.19 -24.48 18.85
C HIS A 532 4.81 -23.80 18.78
N GLY A 533 4.15 -23.94 17.62
CA GLY A 533 2.88 -23.28 17.34
C GLY A 533 3.01 -21.80 16.96
N PHE A 534 4.20 -21.36 16.56
CA PHE A 534 4.45 -20.01 16.06
C PHE A 534 3.91 -19.84 14.63
N LYS A 535 3.16 -18.76 14.38
CA LYS A 535 2.53 -18.46 13.09
C LYS A 535 3.59 -18.05 12.07
N SER A 536 3.73 -18.84 11.01
CA SER A 536 4.82 -18.64 10.04
C SER A 536 4.55 -17.59 8.96
N PHE A 537 3.34 -17.03 8.85
CA PHE A 537 2.93 -16.18 7.71
C PHE A 537 2.37 -14.82 8.15
N LYS A 538 2.92 -13.76 7.55
CA LYS A 538 2.32 -12.43 7.45
C LYS A 538 1.65 -12.30 6.09
N LEU A 539 0.73 -11.32 5.92
CA LEU A 539 0.18 -10.95 4.59
C LEU A 539 1.29 -10.72 3.54
N ILE A 540 2.48 -10.28 3.99
CA ILE A 540 3.71 -10.19 3.20
C ILE A 540 4.89 -10.62 4.09
N GLY A 541 5.52 -11.77 3.79
CA GLY A 541 6.70 -12.28 4.51
C GLY A 541 6.42 -13.36 5.56
N ARG A 542 7.45 -13.75 6.31
CA ARG A 542 7.37 -14.70 7.44
C ARG A 542 7.68 -13.96 8.73
N TYR A 543 6.90 -14.22 9.79
CA TYR A 543 7.24 -13.72 11.12
C TYR A 543 8.49 -14.42 11.65
N HIS A 544 9.38 -13.64 12.26
CA HIS A 544 10.49 -14.15 13.03
C HIS A 544 10.21 -14.03 14.53
N ILE A 545 10.84 -14.86 15.36
CA ILE A 545 10.71 -14.78 16.83
C ILE A 545 11.18 -13.42 17.38
N TRP A 546 12.09 -12.76 16.67
CA TRP A 546 12.55 -11.41 17.01
C TRP A 546 11.45 -10.35 16.81
N ASP A 547 10.59 -10.51 15.80
CA ASP A 547 9.46 -9.60 15.58
C ASP A 547 8.45 -9.69 16.73
N PHE A 548 8.31 -10.88 17.32
CA PHE A 548 7.51 -11.11 18.52
C PHE A 548 8.14 -10.40 19.73
N VAL A 549 9.43 -10.63 20.01
CA VAL A 549 10.14 -9.96 21.12
C VAL A 549 10.03 -8.44 21.01
N GLN A 550 10.22 -7.88 19.82
CA GLN A 550 10.14 -6.44 19.59
C GLN A 550 8.72 -5.90 19.81
N GLN A 551 7.70 -6.52 19.22
CA GLN A 551 6.31 -6.04 19.37
C GLN A 551 5.76 -6.24 20.79
N SER A 552 6.17 -7.31 21.48
CA SER A 552 5.84 -7.48 22.90
C SER A 552 6.51 -6.41 23.76
N CYS A 553 7.75 -6.02 23.46
CA CYS A 553 8.41 -4.92 24.15
C CYS A 553 7.75 -3.56 23.87
N ASP A 554 7.38 -3.28 22.62
CA ASP A 554 6.66 -2.06 22.25
C ASP A 554 5.30 -1.98 22.98
N ALA A 555 4.56 -3.09 23.05
CA ALA A 555 3.31 -3.18 23.80
C ALA A 555 3.52 -2.96 25.31
N THR A 556 4.59 -3.52 25.90
CA THR A 556 4.93 -3.24 27.31
C THR A 556 5.30 -1.77 27.53
N HIS A 557 5.95 -1.12 26.56
CA HIS A 557 6.31 0.30 26.63
C HIS A 557 5.07 1.21 26.51
N GLU A 558 4.07 0.84 25.71
CA GLU A 558 2.79 1.55 25.63
C GLU A 558 2.00 1.41 26.93
N ARG A 559 1.93 0.21 27.52
CA ARG A 559 1.33 0.00 28.86
C ARG A 559 2.08 0.76 29.95
N ARG A 560 3.41 0.85 29.85
CA ARG A 560 4.28 1.61 30.77
C ARG A 560 3.89 3.09 30.82
N GLN A 561 3.48 3.69 29.70
CA GLN A 561 3.01 5.08 29.68
C GLN A 561 1.71 5.29 30.46
N ALA A 562 0.87 4.24 30.57
CA ALA A 562 -0.42 4.32 31.23
C ALA A 562 -0.38 4.09 32.76
N SER A 563 0.46 3.17 33.27
CA SER A 563 0.33 2.66 34.66
C SER A 563 1.33 3.17 35.71
N LYS A 564 2.44 3.84 35.34
CA LYS A 564 3.46 4.45 36.24
C LYS A 564 4.05 3.57 37.39
N GLN A 565 3.74 2.28 37.45
CA GLN A 565 4.37 1.30 38.36
C GLN A 565 5.36 0.44 37.56
N TYR A 566 6.48 0.06 38.16
CA TYR A 566 7.61 -0.55 37.46
C TYR A 566 7.98 -1.90 38.06
N SER A 567 8.09 -2.93 37.22
CA SER A 567 8.90 -4.10 37.52
C SER A 567 10.34 -3.89 37.01
N ALA A 568 11.34 -4.28 37.80
CA ALA A 568 12.76 -4.20 37.39
C ALA A 568 13.04 -5.01 36.11
N ALA A 569 12.27 -6.07 35.86
CA ALA A 569 12.39 -6.91 34.67
C ALA A 569 11.94 -6.18 33.38
N GLU A 570 10.89 -5.35 33.45
CA GLU A 570 10.38 -4.61 32.28
C GLU A 570 11.35 -3.50 31.84
N LEU A 571 11.97 -2.81 32.80
CA LEU A 571 12.96 -1.77 32.54
C LEU A 571 14.23 -2.36 31.90
N THR A 572 14.72 -3.49 32.43
CA THR A 572 15.91 -4.16 31.88
C THR A 572 15.64 -4.81 30.52
N LEU A 573 14.45 -5.38 30.31
CA LEU A 573 14.02 -5.92 29.02
C LEU A 573 13.98 -4.85 27.93
N THR A 574 13.33 -3.72 28.19
CA THR A 574 13.20 -2.63 27.22
C THR A 574 14.55 -2.00 26.90
N SER A 575 15.43 -1.80 27.88
CA SER A 575 16.80 -1.35 27.65
C SER A 575 17.57 -2.34 26.77
N ALA A 576 17.50 -3.64 27.07
CA ALA A 576 18.25 -4.65 26.33
C ALA A 576 17.81 -4.79 24.86
N VAL A 577 16.52 -4.63 24.56
CA VAL A 577 16.03 -4.64 23.17
C VAL A 577 16.48 -3.40 22.40
N VAL A 578 16.54 -2.24 23.06
CA VAL A 578 17.13 -1.03 22.46
C VAL A 578 18.62 -1.24 22.18
N ASP A 579 19.37 -1.80 23.12
CA ASP A 579 20.81 -2.06 22.98
C ASP A 579 21.12 -3.07 21.86
N VAL A 580 20.31 -4.14 21.74
CA VAL A 580 20.46 -5.12 20.63
C VAL A 580 20.11 -4.51 19.27
N ASN A 581 19.18 -3.57 19.22
CA ASN A 581 18.77 -2.92 17.97
C ASN A 581 19.68 -1.76 17.55
N SER A 582 20.30 -1.05 18.50
CA SER A 582 21.22 0.05 18.25
C SER A 582 22.62 -0.42 17.84
N HIS A 583 22.93 -1.70 18.07
CA HIS A 583 24.24 -2.26 17.76
C HIS A 583 24.52 -2.38 16.25
N GLU A 584 25.57 -1.70 15.77
CA GLU A 584 26.05 -1.80 14.40
C GLU A 584 26.46 -3.25 14.07
N GLY A 585 26.07 -3.75 12.89
CA GLY A 585 26.37 -5.12 12.44
C GLY A 585 25.28 -6.18 12.71
N MET A 586 24.41 -6.00 13.72
CA MET A 586 23.30 -6.93 13.99
C MET A 586 22.01 -6.62 13.20
N ALA A 587 21.96 -5.49 12.50
CA ALA A 587 20.76 -4.98 11.82
C ALA A 587 20.15 -5.96 10.79
N ASN A 588 20.96 -6.82 10.18
CA ASN A 588 20.54 -7.64 9.04
C ASN A 588 20.22 -9.11 9.36
N ASN A 589 20.46 -9.60 10.59
CA ASN A 589 20.22 -11.01 10.93
C ASN A 589 19.40 -11.17 12.23
N PRO A 590 18.10 -11.49 12.14
CA PRO A 590 17.22 -11.56 13.31
C PRO A 590 17.49 -12.76 14.22
N ASN A 591 18.22 -13.79 13.75
CA ASN A 591 18.67 -14.90 14.60
C ASN A 591 19.80 -14.47 15.55
N ILE A 592 20.73 -13.64 15.06
CA ILE A 592 21.82 -13.09 15.89
C ILE A 592 21.21 -12.16 16.94
N LYS A 593 20.23 -11.33 16.56
CA LYS A 593 19.50 -10.48 17.51
C LYS A 593 18.84 -11.30 18.63
N PHE A 594 18.16 -12.40 18.29
CA PHE A 594 17.54 -13.27 19.29
C PHE A 594 18.58 -13.93 20.22
N ARG A 595 19.71 -14.41 19.70
CA ARG A 595 20.79 -14.99 20.53
C ARG A 595 21.42 -13.95 21.44
N SER A 596 21.72 -12.76 20.91
CA SER A 596 22.26 -11.63 21.68
C SER A 596 21.30 -11.18 22.77
N PHE A 597 19.99 -11.20 22.52
CA PHE A 597 18.97 -10.96 23.53
C PHE A 597 18.99 -11.99 24.66
N VAL A 598 19.10 -13.28 24.35
CA VAL A 598 19.24 -14.33 25.38
C VAL A 598 20.49 -14.11 26.23
N CYS A 599 21.62 -13.73 25.60
CA CYS A 599 22.85 -13.39 26.32
C CYS A 599 22.66 -12.18 27.26
N CYS A 600 21.97 -11.12 26.82
CA CYS A 600 21.62 -9.98 27.67
C CYS A 600 20.75 -10.41 28.86
N GLY A 601 19.78 -11.29 28.66
CA GLY A 601 18.93 -11.80 29.73
C GLY A 601 19.71 -12.59 30.78
N LEU A 602 20.72 -13.35 30.36
CA LEU A 602 21.63 -14.06 31.26
C LEU A 602 22.58 -13.12 32.01
N ASN A 603 23.14 -12.11 31.34
CA ASN A 603 23.98 -11.09 31.99
C ASN A 603 23.23 -10.35 33.12
N HIS A 604 21.93 -10.13 32.97
CA HIS A 604 21.08 -9.51 34.00
C HIS A 604 20.52 -10.51 35.02
N GLY A 605 20.66 -11.82 34.80
CA GLY A 605 20.08 -12.87 35.65
C GLY A 605 18.54 -12.96 35.59
N LEU A 606 17.91 -12.28 34.63
CA LEU A 606 16.45 -12.09 34.55
C LEU A 606 15.80 -12.75 33.32
N LEU A 607 16.51 -13.66 32.64
CA LEU A 607 16.00 -14.31 31.43
C LEU A 607 14.64 -15.02 31.62
N HIS A 608 14.44 -15.69 32.76
CA HIS A 608 13.17 -16.35 33.09
C HIS A 608 12.02 -15.34 33.22
N GLU A 609 12.30 -14.19 33.82
CA GLU A 609 11.34 -13.12 34.05
C GLU A 609 11.03 -12.33 32.77
N TRP A 610 12.02 -12.20 31.88
CA TRP A 610 11.82 -11.64 30.54
C TRP A 610 10.88 -12.50 29.69
N VAL A 611 11.01 -13.83 29.75
CA VAL A 611 10.08 -14.74 29.06
C VAL A 611 8.67 -14.61 29.61
N ARG A 612 8.52 -14.45 30.93
CA ARG A 612 7.21 -14.16 31.56
C ARG A 612 6.60 -12.90 30.98
N VAL A 613 7.29 -11.76 31.09
CA VAL A 613 6.82 -10.44 30.60
C VAL A 613 6.46 -10.48 29.11
N LEU A 614 7.25 -11.15 28.26
CA LEU A 614 6.97 -11.27 26.83
C LEU A 614 5.66 -12.00 26.51
N THR A 615 5.18 -12.84 27.41
CA THR A 615 3.99 -13.70 27.22
C THR A 615 2.76 -13.23 27.99
N GLU A 616 2.88 -12.15 28.77
CA GLU A 616 1.77 -11.53 29.51
C GLU A 616 0.75 -10.82 28.62
N ASP A 617 1.13 -10.45 27.39
CA ASP A 617 0.23 -9.77 26.47
C ASP A 617 -0.55 -10.73 25.57
N GLU A 618 -1.85 -10.86 25.85
CA GLU A 618 -2.74 -11.77 25.13
C GLU A 618 -2.94 -11.36 23.67
N GLU A 619 -2.87 -10.06 23.35
CA GLU A 619 -3.03 -9.56 21.98
C GLU A 619 -1.84 -9.91 21.08
N THR A 620 -0.61 -9.64 21.51
CA THR A 620 0.59 -10.08 20.79
C THR A 620 0.69 -11.61 20.74
N MET A 621 0.35 -12.32 21.82
CA MET A 621 0.33 -13.79 21.80
C MET A 621 -0.68 -14.34 20.79
N ASN A 622 -1.86 -13.74 20.65
CA ASN A 622 -2.85 -14.12 19.62
C ASN A 622 -2.36 -13.84 18.20
N LYS A 623 -1.58 -12.77 18.02
CA LYS A 623 -1.01 -12.38 16.72
C LYS A 623 0.07 -13.34 16.25
N PHE A 624 0.95 -13.79 17.14
CA PHE A 624 2.15 -14.58 16.79
C PHE A 624 2.00 -16.09 17.02
N TYR A 625 1.10 -16.55 17.89
CA TYR A 625 0.95 -17.96 18.23
C TYR A 625 -0.44 -18.51 17.91
N GLU A 626 -0.49 -19.75 17.45
CA GLU A 626 -1.72 -20.53 17.31
C GLU A 626 -2.28 -20.95 18.67
N ALA A 627 -3.58 -21.24 18.76
CA ALA A 627 -4.23 -21.63 20.01
C ALA A 627 -3.67 -22.94 20.61
N TRP A 628 -3.11 -23.83 19.78
CA TRP A 628 -2.47 -25.09 20.19
C TRP A 628 -0.97 -24.94 20.51
N ALA A 629 -0.41 -23.72 20.45
CA ALA A 629 1.00 -23.47 20.77
C ALA A 629 1.33 -23.92 22.20
N PHE A 630 2.54 -24.42 22.43
CA PHE A 630 2.91 -25.02 23.73
C PHE A 630 2.81 -23.98 24.86
N VAL A 631 3.25 -22.75 24.58
CA VAL A 631 3.19 -21.58 25.48
C VAL A 631 1.75 -21.18 25.84
N ARG A 632 0.74 -21.63 25.07
CA ARG A 632 -0.68 -21.28 25.27
C ARG A 632 -1.57 -22.46 25.69
N ALA A 633 -1.29 -23.66 25.18
CA ALA A 633 -2.21 -24.79 25.18
C ALA A 633 -2.15 -25.64 26.44
N THR A 634 -1.04 -25.61 27.17
CA THR A 634 -0.85 -26.41 28.40
C THR A 634 -0.84 -25.47 29.60
N GLU A 635 -1.81 -25.64 30.50
CA GLU A 635 -1.83 -24.94 31.79
C GLU A 635 -0.53 -25.26 32.54
N GLY A 636 0.28 -24.23 32.84
CA GLY A 636 1.58 -24.38 33.48
C GLY A 636 2.78 -24.67 32.57
N ALA A 637 2.65 -24.63 31.23
CA ALA A 637 3.84 -24.71 30.36
C ALA A 637 4.80 -23.52 30.56
N LEU A 638 4.25 -22.32 30.79
CA LEU A 638 5.06 -21.13 31.12
C LEU A 638 5.78 -21.28 32.44
N THR A 639 5.10 -21.80 33.47
CA THR A 639 5.73 -22.04 34.78
C THR A 639 6.84 -23.09 34.68
N GLN A 640 6.67 -24.14 33.85
CA GLN A 640 7.73 -25.11 33.58
C GLN A 640 8.95 -24.53 32.86
N ILE A 641 8.76 -23.61 31.90
CA ILE A 641 9.87 -22.91 31.24
C ILE A 641 10.58 -21.98 32.23
N MET A 642 9.82 -21.28 33.08
CA MET A 642 10.37 -20.41 34.11
C MET A 642 11.19 -21.20 35.14
N GLU A 643 10.64 -22.29 35.69
CA GLU A 643 11.34 -23.18 36.62
C GLU A 643 12.60 -23.78 35.99
N ALA A 644 12.57 -24.11 34.69
CA ALA A 644 13.74 -24.60 33.97
C ALA A 644 14.83 -23.53 33.81
N LEU A 645 14.49 -22.25 33.62
CA LEU A 645 15.44 -21.16 33.39
C LEU A 645 15.89 -20.46 34.69
N GLN A 646 15.12 -20.58 35.78
CA GLN A 646 15.37 -19.92 37.07
C GLN A 646 16.77 -20.23 37.64
N PRO A 647 17.31 -21.46 37.60
CA PRO A 647 18.64 -21.76 38.13
C PRO A 647 19.77 -20.97 37.47
N LEU A 648 19.61 -20.63 36.17
CA LEU A 648 20.61 -19.88 35.43
C LEU A 648 20.79 -18.45 35.98
N GLY A 649 19.77 -17.87 36.63
CA GLY A 649 19.86 -16.52 37.20
C GLY A 649 20.85 -16.41 38.38
N THR A 650 21.29 -17.53 38.95
CA THR A 650 22.22 -17.56 40.10
C THR A 650 23.68 -17.38 39.70
N TYR A 651 24.02 -17.59 38.42
CA TYR A 651 25.40 -17.51 37.93
C TYR A 651 25.70 -16.12 37.36
N LYS A 652 26.97 -15.69 37.49
CA LYS A 652 27.44 -14.43 36.90
C LYS A 652 27.93 -14.66 35.47
N TYR A 653 27.34 -13.94 34.52
CA TYR A 653 27.71 -13.98 33.11
C TYR A 653 28.36 -12.66 32.67
N SER A 654 29.31 -12.77 31.74
CA SER A 654 29.90 -11.63 31.02
C SER A 654 29.97 -12.00 29.55
N LEU A 655 28.80 -11.98 28.90
CA LEU A 655 28.62 -12.36 27.50
C LEU A 655 28.61 -11.09 26.64
N SER A 656 29.56 -10.97 25.71
CA SER A 656 29.67 -9.83 24.81
C SER A 656 28.63 -9.92 23.70
N LEU A 657 27.97 -8.80 23.37
CA LEU A 657 27.05 -8.68 22.24
C LEU A 657 27.74 -8.96 20.89
N ASP A 658 29.01 -8.57 20.76
CA ASP A 658 29.82 -8.67 19.54
C ASP A 658 30.40 -10.06 19.24
N TYR A 659 30.20 -11.01 20.12
CA TYR A 659 30.88 -12.30 20.03
C TYR A 659 30.64 -13.00 18.68
N GLU A 660 29.39 -13.03 18.20
CA GLU A 660 29.02 -13.65 16.90
C GLU A 660 29.39 -12.79 15.68
N LEU A 661 29.67 -11.50 15.87
CA LEU A 661 30.17 -10.62 14.80
C LEU A 661 31.68 -10.74 14.63
N THR A 662 32.40 -11.05 15.71
CA THR A 662 33.87 -11.11 15.76
C THR A 662 34.43 -12.53 15.66
N ARG A 663 33.66 -13.55 16.04
CA ARG A 663 34.06 -14.98 15.98
C ARG A 663 32.98 -15.82 15.31
N TRP A 664 33.27 -16.32 14.11
CA TRP A 664 32.36 -17.10 13.26
C TRP A 664 32.30 -18.60 13.61
N ASP A 665 33.06 -19.04 14.62
CA ASP A 665 33.28 -20.46 14.97
C ASP A 665 32.04 -21.20 15.55
N LEU A 666 30.88 -20.53 15.70
CA LEU A 666 29.69 -21.05 16.39
C LEU A 666 28.45 -21.23 15.50
N VAL A 667 28.58 -21.14 14.17
CA VAL A 667 27.46 -21.31 13.22
C VAL A 667 27.38 -22.71 12.65
#